data_AF-A0A946EDB6-F1
#
_entry.id   AF-A0A946EDB6-F1
#
_cell.length_a   1.000
_cell.length_b   1.000
_cell.length_c   1.000
_cell.angle_alpha   90.00
_cell.angle_beta   90.00
_cell.angle_gamma   90.00
#
_symmetry.space_group_name_H-M   'P 1'
#
loop_
_entity.id
_entity.type
_entity.pdbx_description
1 polymer ?
#
loop_
_entity_poly.entity_id
_entity_poly.type
_entity_poly.pdbx_seq_one_letter_code
_entity_poly.pdbx_strand_id
1 'polypeptide(L)'
;MPTRSVHCFRKLPVSVDEVWPTLNRFDVSWHPSVVRCDLLRSSSGSLLRNFEDTSGQVYEERRTYFSTTDRVLCYEMVAGITGLHSYIARIEVTGADGCALVTWHADVVAEADRIEDICNGTKAIFEAGLEALSVPIKSKAIRHKVLGKDRSELNFQDLPGVPSLSLLNSDPVVEGSDTLVLFLHGIGGNATNWADQLSALGCYYKMTALNFRGYGESTLGIAPSEIDDYCKDILAVMQAKGAKRLVLIGLSYGSWIATSFAMRHSDVLAGLVLFGGCTGMSEADPREREKFRVSREVPLDAGQVPADFAPEVVDIISGPNATETQRKKMLESMSDIPSTTYRDALNCFCNPLERFDFGKITCPVLLCTGEYDQLAQPKEIRRVSERIHETRQFADVQFEVIKGAGHVCNLEAPAAVNAVLHHFLSRLPNVACEYKSSNIEKKREKRERIRQAAHDEFCENGFDGASMDRIATRAIVSKPTLYQYFDDKNGLFKAVLDSGRNQMVTPLMAKDVALVDRLWQFAWIYAEIVLRPDLLSLARLMLGEAQRRPESAIAYHENGPGRALEGLIEFVESAAQDGHLEVDAADLAAQDLWSLILSGTRDHCLHYVEYRPSEAELTRSIGHGLRVFLKAYATEPELEIAALSALISAKI
;
A
#
# COMPACT_ATOMS: atom_id res chain seq x y z
N MET A 1 -23.56 -7.28 11.58
CA MET A 1 -23.63 -8.23 10.44
C MET A 1 -23.00 -9.57 10.82
N PRO A 2 -23.60 -10.70 10.41
CA PRO A 2 -23.04 -12.03 10.70
C PRO A 2 -21.70 -12.25 9.98
N THR A 3 -20.83 -13.01 10.62
CA THR A 3 -19.50 -13.37 10.12
C THR A 3 -19.35 -14.88 10.17
N ARG A 4 -18.82 -15.47 9.10
CA ARG A 4 -18.53 -16.91 9.04
C ARG A 4 -17.25 -17.16 8.26
N SER A 5 -16.56 -18.22 8.64
CA SER A 5 -15.37 -18.69 7.93
C SER A 5 -15.66 -19.96 7.16
N VAL A 6 -15.11 -20.06 5.96
CA VAL A 6 -15.12 -21.26 5.13
C VAL A 6 -13.70 -21.77 5.02
N HIS A 7 -13.48 -23.03 5.40
CA HIS A 7 -12.15 -23.63 5.39
C HIS A 7 -12.20 -24.99 4.69
N CYS A 8 -11.45 -25.10 3.60
CA CYS A 8 -11.27 -26.32 2.83
C CYS A 8 -9.78 -26.64 2.74
N PHE A 9 -9.42 -27.92 2.79
CA PHE A 9 -8.04 -28.35 2.55
C PHE A 9 -8.03 -29.70 1.86
N ARG A 10 -6.96 -29.97 1.12
CA ARG A 10 -6.77 -31.27 0.46
C ARG A 10 -5.29 -31.60 0.33
N LYS A 11 -4.94 -32.85 0.65
CA LYS A 11 -3.65 -33.44 0.30
C LYS A 11 -3.74 -33.99 -1.12
N LEU A 12 -2.96 -33.43 -2.02
CA LEU A 12 -2.91 -33.76 -3.45
C LEU A 12 -1.75 -34.75 -3.71
N PRO A 13 -1.92 -35.73 -4.61
CA PRO A 13 -0.89 -36.72 -4.93
C PRO A 13 0.21 -36.17 -5.87
N VAL A 14 0.35 -34.85 -5.96
CA VAL A 14 1.30 -34.12 -6.81
C VAL A 14 2.17 -33.22 -5.93
N SER A 15 3.35 -32.85 -6.43
CA SER A 15 4.29 -32.03 -5.67
C SER A 15 3.88 -30.56 -5.59
N VAL A 16 4.45 -29.82 -4.63
CA VAL A 16 4.25 -28.37 -4.51
C VAL A 16 4.69 -27.62 -5.78
N ASP A 17 5.72 -28.12 -6.47
CA ASP A 17 6.27 -27.52 -7.69
C ASP A 17 5.38 -27.74 -8.91
N GLU A 18 4.46 -28.70 -8.86
CA GLU A 18 3.43 -28.91 -9.88
C GLU A 18 2.18 -28.06 -9.61
N VAL A 19 1.84 -27.85 -8.34
CA VAL A 19 0.62 -27.14 -7.92
C VAL A 19 0.82 -25.63 -7.91
N TRP A 20 1.89 -25.14 -7.29
CA TRP A 20 2.10 -23.71 -7.06
C TRP A 20 2.15 -22.89 -8.35
N PRO A 21 2.79 -23.32 -9.46
CA PRO A 21 2.76 -22.57 -10.72
C PRO A 21 1.36 -22.33 -11.31
N THR A 22 0.37 -23.10 -10.89
CA THR A 22 -1.03 -22.90 -11.27
C THR A 22 -1.69 -21.86 -10.37
N LEU A 23 -1.48 -21.93 -9.06
CA LEU A 23 -2.08 -21.04 -8.06
C LEU A 23 -1.42 -19.66 -7.98
N ASN A 24 -0.11 -19.59 -8.24
CA ASN A 24 0.67 -18.37 -8.11
C ASN A 24 0.38 -17.33 -9.21
N ARG A 25 -0.46 -17.72 -10.16
CA ARG A 25 -0.90 -16.91 -11.27
C ARG A 25 -2.31 -16.39 -11.00
N PHE A 26 -2.41 -15.09 -10.75
CA PHE A 26 -3.69 -14.41 -10.55
C PHE A 26 -4.47 -14.18 -11.85
N ASP A 27 -3.96 -14.65 -13.00
CA ASP A 27 -4.43 -14.31 -14.35
C ASP A 27 -4.80 -15.52 -15.22
N VAL A 28 -4.96 -16.71 -14.62
CA VAL A 28 -5.24 -17.95 -15.34
C VAL A 28 -6.62 -18.50 -15.02
N SER A 29 -7.27 -19.02 -16.06
CA SER A 29 -8.47 -19.85 -15.93
C SER A 29 -8.06 -21.31 -15.80
N TRP A 30 -7.84 -21.77 -14.57
CA TRP A 30 -7.63 -23.19 -14.26
C TRP A 30 -8.83 -23.80 -13.54
N HIS A 31 -9.61 -22.97 -12.86
CA HIS A 31 -10.74 -23.41 -12.06
C HIS A 31 -11.92 -23.83 -12.96
N PRO A 32 -12.57 -24.98 -12.70
CA PRO A 32 -13.63 -25.52 -13.57
C PRO A 32 -14.85 -24.59 -13.69
N SER A 33 -15.13 -23.81 -12.65
CA SER A 33 -16.22 -22.84 -12.65
C SER A 33 -15.89 -21.53 -13.38
N VAL A 34 -14.67 -21.34 -13.90
CA VAL A 34 -14.26 -20.09 -14.56
C VAL A 34 -14.13 -20.31 -16.06
N VAL A 35 -14.92 -19.57 -16.84
CA VAL A 35 -14.96 -19.64 -18.31
C VAL A 35 -13.99 -18.66 -18.94
N ARG A 36 -13.87 -17.48 -18.33
CA ARG A 36 -12.98 -16.39 -18.78
C ARG A 36 -12.36 -15.71 -17.57
N CYS A 37 -11.10 -15.32 -17.70
CA CYS A 37 -10.34 -14.62 -16.66
C CYS A 37 -9.46 -13.56 -17.34
N ASP A 38 -9.66 -12.30 -16.95
CA ASP A 38 -8.92 -11.13 -17.42
C ASP A 38 -8.17 -10.50 -16.23
N LEU A 39 -6.86 -10.32 -16.35
CA LEU A 39 -6.06 -9.59 -15.36
C LEU A 39 -6.12 -8.09 -15.67
N LEU A 40 -6.43 -7.31 -14.65
CA LEU A 40 -6.53 -5.86 -14.69
C LEU A 40 -5.65 -5.24 -13.60
N ARG A 41 -5.37 -3.96 -13.73
CA ARG A 41 -4.70 -3.15 -12.71
C ARG A 41 -5.65 -2.08 -12.19
N SER A 42 -5.58 -1.82 -10.89
CA SER A 42 -6.17 -0.62 -10.30
C SER A 42 -5.29 0.61 -10.57
N SER A 43 -5.84 1.81 -10.36
CA SER A 43 -5.09 3.07 -10.44
C SER A 43 -3.96 3.16 -9.40
N SER A 44 -4.09 2.45 -8.27
CA SER A 44 -3.03 2.30 -7.26
C SER A 44 -2.00 1.25 -7.65
N GLY A 45 -2.24 0.42 -8.67
CA GLY A 45 -1.33 -0.63 -9.12
C GLY A 45 -1.57 -2.01 -8.52
N SER A 46 -2.56 -2.17 -7.64
CA SER A 46 -3.03 -3.48 -7.17
C SER A 46 -3.53 -4.34 -8.33
N LEU A 47 -3.23 -5.64 -8.31
CA LEU A 47 -3.74 -6.60 -9.29
C LEU A 47 -5.21 -6.94 -9.03
N LEU A 48 -6.00 -6.93 -10.10
CA LEU A 48 -7.39 -7.30 -10.11
C LEU A 48 -7.60 -8.45 -11.08
N ARG A 49 -8.43 -9.41 -10.69
CA ARG A 49 -8.88 -10.50 -11.54
C ARG A 49 -10.37 -10.30 -11.79
N ASN A 50 -10.73 -10.06 -13.05
CA ASN A 50 -12.11 -10.06 -13.50
C ASN A 50 -12.40 -11.41 -14.16
N PHE A 51 -13.40 -12.14 -13.68
CA PHE A 51 -13.69 -13.47 -14.22
C PHE A 51 -15.18 -13.74 -14.35
N GLU A 52 -15.52 -14.58 -15.32
CA GLU A 52 -16.88 -14.97 -15.64
C GLU A 52 -17.08 -16.45 -15.33
N ASP A 53 -18.14 -16.78 -14.61
CA ASP A 53 -18.48 -18.15 -14.30
C ASP A 53 -19.29 -18.84 -15.41
N THR A 54 -19.59 -20.13 -15.22
CA THR A 54 -20.37 -20.93 -16.17
C THR A 54 -21.82 -20.48 -16.35
N SER A 55 -22.33 -19.61 -15.48
CA SER A 55 -23.67 -19.01 -15.58
C SER A 55 -23.66 -17.65 -16.31
N GLY A 56 -22.48 -17.12 -16.62
CA GLY A 56 -22.30 -15.79 -17.21
C GLY A 56 -22.24 -14.66 -16.17
N GLN A 57 -22.23 -14.98 -14.87
CA GLN A 57 -22.04 -13.99 -13.81
C GLN A 57 -20.57 -13.55 -13.77
N VAL A 58 -20.34 -12.24 -13.61
CA VAL A 58 -19.00 -11.65 -13.55
C VAL A 58 -18.66 -11.29 -12.11
N TYR A 59 -17.42 -11.62 -11.74
CA TYR A 59 -16.83 -11.36 -10.43
C TYR A 59 -15.55 -10.55 -10.60
N GLU A 60 -15.20 -9.80 -9.56
CA GLU A 60 -13.94 -9.08 -9.48
C GLU A 60 -13.29 -9.35 -8.13
N GLU A 61 -12.02 -9.76 -8.16
CA GLU A 61 -11.20 -9.96 -6.97
C GLU A 61 -9.96 -9.09 -7.04
N ARG A 62 -9.43 -8.72 -5.87
CA ARG A 62 -8.19 -7.97 -5.73
C ARG A 62 -7.17 -8.78 -4.95
N ARG A 63 -5.95 -8.89 -5.49
CA ARG A 63 -4.84 -9.48 -4.76
C ARG A 63 -4.37 -8.55 -3.65
N THR A 64 -4.23 -9.08 -2.44
CA THR A 64 -3.81 -8.30 -1.27
C THR A 64 -2.46 -8.74 -0.70
N TYR A 65 -2.12 -10.02 -0.82
CA TYR A 65 -0.83 -10.55 -0.41
C TYR A 65 -0.35 -11.64 -1.35
N PHE A 66 0.96 -11.72 -1.57
CA PHE A 66 1.56 -12.75 -2.40
C PHE A 66 2.97 -13.12 -1.94
N SER A 67 3.28 -14.41 -1.92
CA SER A 67 4.65 -14.88 -1.75
C SER A 67 4.86 -16.19 -2.48
N THR A 68 5.80 -16.23 -3.41
CA THR A 68 6.25 -17.47 -4.03
C THR A 68 7.08 -18.30 -3.07
N THR A 69 7.88 -17.63 -2.24
CA THR A 69 8.68 -18.25 -1.18
C THR A 69 7.81 -19.06 -0.21
N ASP A 70 6.70 -18.47 0.21
CA ASP A 70 5.82 -19.07 1.22
C ASP A 70 4.69 -19.88 0.60
N ARG A 71 4.53 -19.73 -0.71
CA ARG A 71 3.41 -20.28 -1.49
C ARG A 71 2.07 -19.85 -0.91
N VAL A 72 1.95 -18.55 -0.67
CA VAL A 72 0.77 -17.90 -0.11
C VAL A 72 0.22 -16.90 -1.11
N LEU A 73 -1.10 -16.92 -1.29
CA LEU A 73 -1.86 -15.93 -2.06
C LEU A 73 -3.08 -15.50 -1.24
N CYS A 74 -3.21 -14.20 -0.97
CA CYS A 74 -4.41 -13.62 -0.39
C CYS A 74 -5.10 -12.67 -1.37
N TYR A 75 -6.42 -12.65 -1.33
CA TYR A 75 -7.24 -11.80 -2.16
C TYR A 75 -8.57 -11.46 -1.48
N GLU A 76 -9.21 -10.40 -1.93
CA GLU A 76 -10.55 -9.98 -1.49
C GLU A 76 -11.53 -9.99 -2.67
N MET A 77 -12.82 -10.18 -2.39
CA MET A 77 -13.88 -10.01 -3.41
C MET A 77 -14.27 -8.53 -3.48
N VAL A 78 -14.13 -7.92 -4.65
CA VAL A 78 -14.49 -6.52 -4.91
C VAL A 78 -15.92 -6.40 -5.43
N ALA A 79 -16.36 -7.33 -6.27
CA ALA A 79 -17.71 -7.33 -6.85
C ALA A 79 -18.15 -8.72 -7.31
N GLY A 80 -19.46 -8.89 -7.50
CA GLY A 80 -20.05 -10.08 -8.13
C GLY A 80 -20.91 -10.94 -7.21
N ILE A 81 -20.87 -10.72 -5.90
CA ILE A 81 -21.69 -11.45 -4.92
C ILE A 81 -22.69 -10.48 -4.28
N THR A 82 -23.97 -10.62 -4.62
CA THR A 82 -25.05 -9.82 -4.02
C THR A 82 -25.19 -10.13 -2.54
N GLY A 83 -25.32 -9.10 -1.68
CA GLY A 83 -25.47 -9.25 -0.23
C GLY A 83 -24.16 -9.53 0.52
N LEU A 84 -23.01 -9.37 -0.15
CA LEU A 84 -21.69 -9.49 0.45
C LEU A 84 -21.17 -8.11 0.90
N HIS A 85 -20.65 -8.03 2.13
CA HIS A 85 -19.99 -6.82 2.64
C HIS A 85 -18.46 -6.95 2.67
N SER A 86 -17.95 -8.12 3.08
CA SER A 86 -16.52 -8.40 3.10
C SER A 86 -16.26 -9.87 2.79
N TYR A 87 -15.21 -10.13 2.02
CA TYR A 87 -14.75 -11.47 1.69
C TYR A 87 -13.24 -11.42 1.57
N ILE A 88 -12.54 -12.08 2.49
CA ILE A 88 -11.08 -12.14 2.50
C ILE A 88 -10.69 -13.60 2.41
N ALA A 89 -9.95 -13.96 1.36
CA ALA A 89 -9.54 -15.32 1.13
C ALA A 89 -8.02 -15.47 1.13
N ARG A 90 -7.58 -16.66 1.53
CA ARG A 90 -6.18 -17.06 1.64
C ARG A 90 -6.00 -18.48 1.15
N ILE A 91 -5.03 -18.66 0.27
CA ILE A 91 -4.57 -19.96 -0.24
C ILE A 91 -3.14 -20.17 0.22
N GLU A 92 -2.87 -21.33 0.79
CA GLU A 92 -1.52 -21.76 1.18
C GLU A 92 -1.20 -23.13 0.59
N VAL A 93 0.05 -23.32 0.13
CA VAL A 93 0.54 -24.61 -0.35
C VAL A 93 1.76 -25.04 0.44
N THR A 94 1.62 -26.11 1.20
CA THR A 94 2.70 -26.75 1.94
C THR A 94 3.03 -28.12 1.33
N GLY A 95 4.22 -28.63 1.58
CA GLY A 95 4.69 -29.90 1.00
C GLY A 95 5.21 -30.86 2.05
N ALA A 96 4.86 -32.13 1.91
CA ALA A 96 5.45 -33.24 2.68
C ALA A 96 5.41 -34.53 1.84
N ASP A 97 6.50 -35.29 1.85
CA ASP A 97 6.61 -36.61 1.19
C ASP A 97 6.26 -36.61 -0.31
N GLY A 98 6.61 -35.54 -1.03
CA GLY A 98 6.31 -35.40 -2.47
C GLY A 98 4.84 -35.06 -2.78
N CYS A 99 3.99 -34.89 -1.76
CA CYS A 99 2.62 -34.42 -1.89
C CYS A 99 2.51 -32.94 -1.52
N ALA A 100 1.54 -32.25 -2.11
CA ALA A 100 1.13 -30.90 -1.74
C ALA A 100 -0.10 -30.95 -0.82
N LEU A 101 -0.06 -30.21 0.28
CA LEU A 101 -1.25 -29.87 1.07
C LEU A 101 -1.66 -28.45 0.69
N VAL A 102 -2.83 -28.31 0.09
CA VAL A 102 -3.41 -27.01 -0.25
C VAL A 102 -4.50 -26.69 0.76
N THR A 103 -4.39 -25.53 1.40
CA THR A 103 -5.39 -24.98 2.32
C THR A 103 -6.01 -23.74 1.69
N TRP A 104 -7.33 -23.65 1.73
CA TRP A 104 -8.09 -22.52 1.19
C TRP A 104 -9.11 -22.06 2.24
N HIS A 105 -8.93 -20.83 2.69
CA HIS A 105 -9.72 -20.20 3.73
C HIS A 105 -10.39 -18.94 3.20
N ALA A 106 -11.60 -18.63 3.66
CA ALA A 106 -12.23 -17.34 3.48
C ALA A 106 -13.01 -16.90 4.72
N ASP A 107 -12.85 -15.65 5.11
CA ASP A 107 -13.70 -14.96 6.08
C ASP A 107 -14.74 -14.13 5.33
N VAL A 108 -16.02 -14.37 5.63
CA VAL A 108 -17.17 -13.81 4.93
C VAL A 108 -18.03 -13.00 5.90
N VAL A 109 -18.32 -11.76 5.51
CA VAL A 109 -19.32 -10.88 6.13
C VAL A 109 -20.37 -10.56 5.08
N ALA A 110 -21.63 -10.86 5.38
CA ALA A 110 -22.73 -10.75 4.43
C ALA A 110 -24.05 -10.48 5.17
N GLU A 111 -25.08 -10.11 4.40
CA GLU A 111 -26.46 -9.99 4.88
C GLU A 111 -26.92 -11.28 5.56
N ALA A 112 -27.74 -11.15 6.61
CA ALA A 112 -28.08 -12.27 7.49
C ALA A 112 -28.82 -13.41 6.77
N ASP A 113 -29.65 -13.08 5.78
CA ASP A 113 -30.37 -14.03 4.94
C ASP A 113 -29.52 -14.62 3.80
N ARG A 114 -28.31 -14.09 3.56
CA ARG A 114 -27.43 -14.50 2.45
C ARG A 114 -26.16 -15.20 2.89
N ILE A 115 -25.70 -14.99 4.13
CA ILE A 115 -24.39 -15.48 4.58
C ILE A 115 -24.25 -17.00 4.46
N GLU A 116 -25.31 -17.76 4.75
CA GLU A 116 -25.27 -19.22 4.67
C GLU A 116 -25.12 -19.70 3.23
N ASP A 117 -25.88 -19.13 2.30
CA ASP A 117 -25.78 -19.43 0.87
C ASP A 117 -24.41 -19.06 0.30
N ILE A 118 -23.87 -17.89 0.68
CA ILE A 118 -22.56 -17.44 0.24
C ILE A 118 -21.47 -18.39 0.77
N CYS A 119 -21.51 -18.78 2.04
CA CYS A 119 -20.55 -19.72 2.61
C CYS A 119 -20.65 -21.12 1.96
N ASN A 120 -21.86 -21.61 1.72
CA ASN A 120 -22.08 -22.90 1.05
C ASN A 120 -21.57 -22.89 -0.40
N GLY A 121 -21.87 -21.81 -1.14
CA GLY A 121 -21.35 -21.62 -2.50
C GLY A 121 -19.83 -21.50 -2.52
N THR A 122 -19.25 -20.73 -1.60
CA THR A 122 -17.78 -20.59 -1.45
C THR A 122 -17.13 -21.94 -1.19
N LYS A 123 -17.70 -22.74 -0.27
CA LYS A 123 -17.20 -24.08 0.04
C LYS A 123 -17.20 -24.98 -1.19
N ALA A 124 -18.30 -24.99 -1.95
CA ALA A 124 -18.41 -25.78 -3.18
C ALA A 124 -17.39 -25.36 -4.24
N ILE A 125 -17.15 -24.05 -4.39
CA ILE A 125 -16.10 -23.52 -5.28
C ILE A 125 -14.71 -23.99 -4.82
N PHE A 126 -14.39 -23.86 -3.53
CA PHE A 126 -13.09 -24.30 -3.01
C PHE A 126 -12.88 -25.80 -3.20
N GLU A 127 -13.87 -26.63 -2.91
CA GLU A 127 -13.80 -28.08 -3.10
C GLU A 127 -13.60 -28.46 -4.58
N ALA A 128 -14.31 -27.80 -5.50
CA ALA A 128 -14.16 -28.01 -6.94
C ALA A 128 -12.76 -27.61 -7.45
N GLY A 129 -12.20 -26.52 -6.94
CA GLY A 129 -10.84 -26.11 -7.27
C GLY A 129 -9.79 -27.07 -6.72
N LEU A 130 -9.92 -27.50 -5.46
CA LEU A 130 -9.03 -28.49 -4.86
C LEU A 130 -9.09 -29.84 -5.60
N GLU A 131 -10.26 -30.24 -6.08
CA GLU A 131 -10.41 -31.41 -6.97
C GLU A 131 -9.64 -31.22 -8.28
N ALA A 132 -9.83 -30.09 -8.97
CA ALA A 132 -9.17 -29.81 -10.24
C ALA A 132 -7.63 -29.81 -10.13
N LEU A 133 -7.07 -29.38 -9.00
CA LEU A 133 -5.63 -29.39 -8.73
C LEU A 133 -5.05 -30.79 -8.47
N SER A 134 -5.90 -31.82 -8.32
CA SER A 134 -5.45 -33.20 -8.07
C SER A 134 -4.80 -33.86 -9.28
N VAL A 135 -4.89 -33.23 -10.46
CA VAL A 135 -4.28 -33.67 -11.72
C VAL A 135 -3.39 -32.55 -12.27
N PRO A 136 -2.25 -32.85 -12.91
CA PRO A 136 -1.42 -31.82 -13.55
C PRO A 136 -2.22 -30.98 -14.55
N ILE A 137 -2.40 -29.69 -14.26
CA ILE A 137 -3.15 -28.76 -15.11
C ILE A 137 -2.23 -28.21 -16.19
N LYS A 138 -2.59 -28.44 -17.46
CA LYS A 138 -1.96 -27.73 -18.60
C LYS A 138 -2.53 -26.31 -18.67
N SER A 139 -1.93 -25.37 -17.95
CA SER A 139 -2.27 -23.95 -18.13
C SER A 139 -1.59 -23.40 -19.39
N LYS A 140 -2.35 -22.67 -20.23
CA LYS A 140 -1.75 -21.82 -21.26
C LYS A 140 -1.27 -20.55 -20.57
N ALA A 141 0.02 -20.52 -20.22
CA ALA A 141 0.64 -19.35 -19.65
C ALA A 141 0.48 -18.11 -20.55
N ILE A 142 0.10 -16.95 -19.99
CA ILE A 142 0.52 -15.68 -20.58
C ILE A 142 2.05 -15.72 -20.59
N ARG A 143 2.64 -15.62 -21.78
CA ARG A 143 4.10 -15.54 -21.94
C ARG A 143 4.56 -14.24 -21.29
N HIS A 144 5.17 -14.30 -20.12
CA HIS A 144 5.98 -13.18 -19.65
C HIS A 144 7.11 -13.00 -20.66
N LYS A 145 7.32 -11.76 -21.11
CA LYS A 145 8.45 -11.43 -21.98
C LYS A 145 9.69 -11.81 -21.17
N VAL A 146 10.39 -12.86 -21.57
CA VAL A 146 11.67 -13.23 -20.95
C VAL A 146 12.57 -12.00 -21.08
N LEU A 147 13.20 -11.60 -19.98
CA LEU A 147 14.15 -10.50 -20.00
C LEU A 147 15.13 -10.71 -21.15
N GLY A 148 15.21 -9.71 -22.03
CA GLY A 148 16.10 -9.72 -23.17
C GLY A 148 17.55 -9.84 -22.73
N LYS A 149 18.41 -10.23 -23.67
CA LYS A 149 19.87 -10.19 -23.44
C LYS A 149 20.43 -8.76 -23.55
N ASP A 150 19.63 -7.81 -24.03
CA ASP A 150 20.03 -6.42 -24.18
C ASP A 150 20.40 -5.81 -22.83
N ARG A 151 21.38 -4.91 -22.87
CA ARG A 151 21.93 -4.24 -21.70
C ARG A 151 22.00 -2.75 -21.98
N SER A 152 21.52 -1.95 -21.03
CA SER A 152 21.70 -0.51 -21.08
C SER A 152 23.12 -0.14 -20.67
N GLU A 153 23.69 0.82 -21.38
CA GLU A 153 24.90 1.52 -20.94
C GLU A 153 24.59 2.38 -19.71
N LEU A 154 25.60 2.55 -18.86
CA LEU A 154 25.47 3.30 -17.62
C LEU A 154 26.38 4.51 -17.64
N ASN A 155 25.87 5.65 -17.16
CA ASN A 155 26.64 6.89 -17.07
C ASN A 155 26.36 7.63 -15.76
N PHE A 156 27.36 8.36 -15.28
CA PHE A 156 27.20 9.27 -14.15
C PHE A 156 26.72 10.64 -14.62
N GLN A 157 25.82 11.23 -13.83
CA GLN A 157 25.36 12.60 -13.99
C GLN A 157 25.32 13.28 -12.63
N ASP A 158 25.89 14.48 -12.55
CA ASP A 158 25.77 15.30 -11.35
C ASP A 158 24.55 16.22 -11.44
N LEU A 159 23.79 16.27 -10.36
CA LEU A 159 22.72 17.22 -10.11
C LEU A 159 23.28 18.34 -9.23
N PRO A 160 23.43 19.57 -9.75
CA PRO A 160 23.94 20.70 -8.97
C PRO A 160 22.98 21.05 -7.83
N GLY A 161 23.54 21.45 -6.69
CA GLY A 161 22.79 21.77 -5.48
C GLY A 161 23.73 21.90 -4.27
N VAL A 162 23.15 22.07 -3.08
CA VAL A 162 23.85 21.97 -1.80
C VAL A 162 23.05 21.01 -0.90
N PRO A 163 23.41 19.71 -0.85
CA PRO A 163 24.53 19.08 -1.55
C PRO A 163 24.30 18.93 -3.06
N SER A 164 25.40 18.80 -3.81
CA SER A 164 25.38 18.24 -5.17
C SER A 164 25.22 16.73 -5.11
N LEU A 165 24.38 16.16 -5.97
CA LEU A 165 24.05 14.73 -5.94
C LEU A 165 24.54 14.04 -7.21
N SER A 166 25.31 12.98 -7.07
CA SER A 166 25.78 12.13 -8.17
C SER A 166 24.81 10.99 -8.42
N LEU A 167 24.45 10.78 -9.69
CA LEU A 167 23.45 9.82 -10.13
C LEU A 167 24.04 8.86 -11.15
N LEU A 168 23.86 7.55 -10.93
CA LEU A 168 24.15 6.53 -11.95
C LEU A 168 22.87 6.27 -12.76
N ASN A 169 22.91 6.57 -14.05
CA ASN A 169 21.77 6.43 -14.96
C ASN A 169 21.96 5.23 -15.87
N SER A 170 20.85 4.67 -16.33
CA SER A 170 20.82 3.83 -17.53
C SER A 170 20.44 4.67 -18.75
N ASP A 171 21.22 4.62 -19.82
CA ASP A 171 20.92 5.29 -21.09
C ASP A 171 19.60 4.78 -21.71
N PRO A 172 18.86 5.66 -22.41
CA PRO A 172 17.39 5.66 -22.35
C PRO A 172 16.74 4.54 -23.16
N VAL A 173 15.63 3.99 -22.61
CA VAL A 173 14.55 3.45 -23.45
C VAL A 173 13.33 4.38 -23.42
N VAL A 174 13.09 4.97 -24.58
CA VAL A 174 11.82 5.45 -25.18
C VAL A 174 10.98 6.41 -24.32
N GLU A 175 10.68 7.57 -24.91
CA GLU A 175 9.69 8.52 -24.40
C GLU A 175 8.35 7.84 -24.09
N GLY A 176 7.78 8.06 -22.91
CA GLY A 176 6.41 7.60 -22.61
C GLY A 176 6.09 7.33 -21.14
N SER A 177 7.08 7.07 -20.28
CA SER A 177 6.87 6.88 -18.84
C SER A 177 7.10 8.19 -18.06
N ASP A 178 6.13 8.57 -17.22
CA ASP A 178 6.25 9.67 -16.26
C ASP A 178 6.71 9.20 -14.87
N THR A 179 7.00 7.91 -14.71
CA THR A 179 7.47 7.32 -13.46
C THR A 179 8.97 7.03 -13.51
N LEU A 180 9.71 7.50 -12.50
CA LEU A 180 11.13 7.16 -12.30
C LEU A 180 11.26 5.98 -11.33
N VAL A 181 12.06 4.98 -11.70
CA VAL A 181 12.50 3.92 -10.78
C VAL A 181 13.84 4.36 -10.16
N LEU A 182 13.81 4.75 -8.89
CA LEU A 182 14.95 5.30 -8.18
C LEU A 182 15.50 4.30 -7.16
N PHE A 183 16.79 3.98 -7.27
CA PHE A 183 17.50 3.04 -6.41
C PHE A 183 18.31 3.77 -5.34
N LEU A 184 18.22 3.26 -4.11
CA LEU A 184 18.83 3.79 -2.90
C LEU A 184 19.73 2.71 -2.28
N HIS A 185 21.03 3.00 -2.12
CA HIS A 185 22.02 2.03 -1.64
C HIS A 185 22.00 1.83 -0.12
N GLY A 186 22.70 0.80 0.38
CA GLY A 186 22.92 0.59 1.82
C GLY A 186 24.03 1.50 2.38
N ILE A 187 24.14 1.58 3.71
CA ILE A 187 25.11 2.48 4.39
C ILE A 187 26.58 2.18 4.04
N GLY A 188 26.90 0.92 3.74
CA GLY A 188 28.24 0.48 3.32
C GLY A 188 28.45 0.42 1.80
N GLY A 189 27.54 1.02 1.03
CA GLY A 189 27.52 0.92 -0.42
C GLY A 189 27.47 2.27 -1.13
N ASN A 190 27.30 2.24 -2.44
CA ASN A 190 27.10 3.41 -3.29
C ASN A 190 26.23 3.03 -4.52
N ALA A 191 25.94 3.98 -5.41
CA ALA A 191 25.06 3.78 -6.57
C ALA A 191 25.49 2.62 -7.49
N THR A 192 26.78 2.30 -7.57
CA THR A 192 27.29 1.20 -8.41
C THR A 192 26.85 -0.19 -7.94
N ASN A 193 26.41 -0.33 -6.67
CA ASN A 193 25.85 -1.59 -6.19
C ASN A 193 24.57 -2.00 -6.94
N TRP A 194 23.94 -1.08 -7.68
CA TRP A 194 22.77 -1.34 -8.51
C TRP A 194 23.08 -1.50 -10.00
N ALA A 195 24.35 -1.46 -10.41
CA ALA A 195 24.74 -1.48 -11.82
C ALA A 195 24.19 -2.71 -12.59
N ASP A 196 24.19 -3.90 -11.96
CA ASP A 196 23.67 -5.12 -12.57
C ASP A 196 22.14 -5.08 -12.80
N GLN A 197 21.40 -4.35 -11.96
CA GLN A 197 19.96 -4.10 -12.12
C GLN A 197 19.70 -3.05 -13.19
N LEU A 198 20.37 -1.89 -13.12
CA LEU A 198 20.20 -0.79 -14.08
C LEU A 198 20.54 -1.26 -15.49
N SER A 199 21.63 -2.00 -15.66
CA SER A 199 22.05 -2.49 -16.97
C SER A 199 21.06 -3.53 -17.55
N ALA A 200 20.52 -4.42 -16.71
CA ALA A 200 19.61 -5.47 -17.18
C ALA A 200 18.18 -4.98 -17.45
N LEU A 201 17.73 -3.94 -16.75
CA LEU A 201 16.33 -3.49 -16.76
C LEU A 201 16.13 -2.09 -17.35
N GLY A 202 17.20 -1.30 -17.55
CA GLY A 202 17.12 0.05 -18.09
C GLY A 202 16.51 0.14 -19.48
N CYS A 203 16.44 -1.00 -20.20
CA CYS A 203 15.76 -1.07 -21.48
C CYS A 203 14.23 -1.23 -21.39
N TYR A 204 13.67 -1.31 -20.19
CA TYR A 204 12.23 -1.44 -19.97
C TYR A 204 11.65 -0.30 -19.12
N TYR A 205 12.50 0.41 -18.38
CA TYR A 205 12.11 1.39 -17.38
C TYR A 205 13.05 2.58 -17.37
N LYS A 206 12.54 3.74 -16.95
CA LYS A 206 13.35 4.92 -16.64
C LYS A 206 13.98 4.73 -15.26
N MET A 207 15.29 4.46 -15.21
CA MET A 207 15.96 4.04 -13.97
C MET A 207 17.15 4.94 -13.61
N THR A 208 17.36 5.16 -12.31
CA THR A 208 18.50 5.91 -11.79
C THR A 208 18.85 5.37 -10.40
N ALA A 209 20.13 5.28 -10.07
CA ALA A 209 20.61 5.04 -8.71
C ALA A 209 21.23 6.32 -8.15
N LEU A 210 20.82 6.71 -6.95
CA LEU A 210 21.32 7.90 -6.26
C LEU A 210 22.53 7.51 -5.40
N ASN A 211 23.64 8.24 -5.51
CA ASN A 211 24.63 8.30 -4.43
C ASN A 211 24.11 9.25 -3.35
N PHE A 212 23.96 8.74 -2.14
CA PHE A 212 23.59 9.59 -1.01
C PHE A 212 24.62 10.69 -0.75
N ARG A 213 24.23 11.68 0.04
CA ARG A 213 25.08 12.78 0.53
C ARG A 213 26.45 12.28 0.97
N GLY A 214 27.52 12.82 0.41
CA GLY A 214 28.89 12.44 0.75
C GLY A 214 29.36 11.07 0.24
N TYR A 215 28.54 10.31 -0.49
CA TYR A 215 28.92 9.05 -1.14
C TYR A 215 29.24 9.28 -2.62
N GLY A 216 30.20 8.52 -3.16
CA GLY A 216 30.66 8.71 -4.54
C GLY A 216 31.04 10.18 -4.79
N GLU A 217 30.56 10.74 -5.90
CA GLU A 217 30.78 12.16 -6.24
C GLU A 217 29.73 13.12 -5.63
N SER A 218 28.78 12.62 -4.83
CA SER A 218 27.85 13.49 -4.09
C SER A 218 28.61 14.24 -3.00
N THR A 219 28.43 15.55 -2.93
CA THR A 219 29.03 16.33 -1.83
C THR A 219 28.29 16.07 -0.53
N LEU A 220 29.02 16.18 0.59
CA LEU A 220 28.39 16.21 1.91
C LEU A 220 27.84 17.62 2.16
N GLY A 221 26.67 17.71 2.79
CA GLY A 221 26.09 18.98 3.23
C GLY A 221 26.92 19.67 4.30
N ILE A 222 26.56 20.91 4.63
CA ILE A 222 27.25 21.72 5.66
C ILE A 222 26.77 21.41 7.09
N ALA A 223 25.65 20.72 7.24
CA ALA A 223 25.05 20.33 8.50
C ALA A 223 24.90 18.80 8.57
N PRO A 224 24.82 18.22 9.77
CA PRO A 224 24.54 16.79 9.92
C PRO A 224 23.25 16.40 9.18
N SER A 225 23.27 15.28 8.47
CA SER A 225 22.10 14.85 7.70
C SER A 225 21.00 14.31 8.62
N GLU A 226 19.76 14.68 8.31
CA GLU A 226 18.55 14.11 8.93
C GLU A 226 17.72 13.33 7.89
N ILE A 227 16.73 12.57 8.33
CA ILE A 227 15.88 11.78 7.41
C ILE A 227 15.14 12.65 6.39
N ASP A 228 14.70 13.84 6.80
CA ASP A 228 13.97 14.77 5.93
C ASP A 228 14.87 15.31 4.82
N ASP A 229 16.17 15.36 5.04
CA ASP A 229 17.15 15.78 4.06
C ASP A 229 17.33 14.74 2.94
N TYR A 230 17.36 13.44 3.28
CA TYR A 230 17.31 12.39 2.27
C TYR A 230 16.00 12.39 1.48
N CYS A 231 14.87 12.74 2.13
CA CYS A 231 13.59 12.89 1.44
C CYS A 231 13.61 14.04 0.44
N LYS A 232 14.19 15.19 0.80
CA LYS A 232 14.39 16.33 -0.10
C LYS A 232 15.29 15.95 -1.29
N ASP A 233 16.34 15.19 -1.06
CA ASP A 233 17.23 14.73 -2.13
C ASP A 233 16.48 13.83 -3.13
N ILE A 234 15.64 12.91 -2.65
CA ILE A 234 14.78 12.06 -3.49
C ILE A 234 13.84 12.91 -4.36
N LEU A 235 13.18 13.91 -3.78
CA LEU A 235 12.30 14.82 -4.51
C LEU A 235 13.08 15.66 -5.53
N ALA A 236 14.30 16.12 -5.19
CA ALA A 236 15.15 16.86 -6.10
C ALA A 236 15.55 16.01 -7.33
N VAL A 237 15.89 14.74 -7.13
CA VAL A 237 16.17 13.80 -8.22
C VAL A 237 14.93 13.56 -9.07
N MET A 238 13.77 13.33 -8.44
CA MET A 238 12.49 13.16 -9.14
C MET A 238 12.18 14.35 -10.05
N GLN A 239 12.31 15.56 -9.52
CA GLN A 239 12.11 16.81 -10.26
C GLN A 239 13.12 16.98 -11.40
N ALA A 240 14.41 16.75 -11.14
CA ALA A 240 15.46 16.88 -12.13
C ALA A 240 15.30 15.89 -13.30
N LYS A 241 14.74 14.71 -13.04
CA LYS A 241 14.40 13.73 -14.07
C LYS A 241 13.05 14.01 -14.74
N GLY A 242 12.31 15.03 -14.34
CA GLY A 242 10.99 15.36 -14.89
C GLY A 242 9.95 14.25 -14.65
N ALA A 243 10.09 13.49 -13.56
CA ALA A 243 9.15 12.43 -13.20
C ALA A 243 8.00 13.00 -12.36
N LYS A 244 6.81 12.43 -12.54
CA LYS A 244 5.59 12.74 -11.76
C LYS A 244 5.33 11.72 -10.65
N ARG A 245 5.87 10.52 -10.80
CA ARG A 245 5.78 9.45 -9.80
C ARG A 245 7.12 8.75 -9.63
N LEU A 246 7.25 8.02 -8.52
CA LEU A 246 8.42 7.23 -8.17
C LEU A 246 8.05 5.77 -7.92
N VAL A 247 8.89 4.86 -8.39
CA VAL A 247 9.09 3.58 -7.70
C VAL A 247 10.39 3.69 -6.92
N LEU A 248 10.31 3.60 -5.60
CA LEU A 248 11.50 3.62 -4.75
C LEU A 248 11.97 2.20 -4.46
N ILE A 249 13.26 1.96 -4.70
CA ILE A 249 13.91 0.66 -4.45
C ILE A 249 15.06 0.89 -3.49
N GLY A 250 14.94 0.40 -2.26
CA GLY A 250 15.96 0.53 -1.24
C GLY A 250 16.67 -0.79 -0.94
N LEU A 251 17.90 -0.68 -0.45
CA LEU A 251 18.62 -1.76 0.24
C LEU A 251 19.04 -1.29 1.63
N SER A 252 18.71 -2.03 2.67
CA SER A 252 19.18 -1.79 4.05
C SER A 252 18.89 -0.35 4.50
N TYR A 253 19.92 0.47 4.70
CA TYR A 253 19.78 1.91 4.97
C TYR A 253 18.88 2.64 3.94
N GLY A 254 19.03 2.33 2.66
CA GLY A 254 18.18 2.87 1.60
C GLY A 254 16.72 2.41 1.70
N SER A 255 16.44 1.22 2.22
CA SER A 255 15.08 0.74 2.49
C SER A 255 14.45 1.45 3.68
N TRP A 256 15.23 1.76 4.72
CA TRP A 256 14.77 2.57 5.86
C TRP A 256 14.42 4.00 5.41
N ILE A 257 15.26 4.60 4.56
CA ILE A 257 14.98 5.91 3.95
C ILE A 257 13.74 5.82 3.06
N ALA A 258 13.63 4.81 2.19
CA ALA A 258 12.47 4.64 1.31
C ALA A 258 11.15 4.47 2.08
N THR A 259 11.19 3.76 3.22
CA THR A 259 10.01 3.58 4.10
C THR A 259 9.60 4.91 4.74
N SER A 260 10.57 5.68 5.25
CA SER A 260 10.33 7.00 5.83
C SER A 260 9.79 7.99 4.81
N PHE A 261 10.31 7.93 3.57
CA PHE A 261 9.79 8.70 2.44
C PHE A 261 8.34 8.32 2.13
N ALA A 262 8.04 7.02 2.06
CA ALA A 262 6.70 6.53 1.75
C ALA A 262 5.64 7.01 2.74
N MET A 263 6.00 7.18 4.01
CA MET A 263 5.08 7.72 5.02
C MET A 263 4.80 9.22 4.90
N ARG A 264 5.68 9.99 4.25
CA ARG A 264 5.54 11.44 4.05
C ARG A 264 4.97 11.82 2.68
N HIS A 265 5.30 11.02 1.67
CA HIS A 265 5.11 11.34 0.26
C HIS A 265 4.50 10.15 -0.50
N SER A 266 3.50 9.48 0.10
CA SER A 266 2.82 8.34 -0.52
C SER A 266 2.07 8.71 -1.80
N ASP A 267 1.70 9.99 -1.95
CA ASP A 267 0.99 10.55 -3.11
C ASP A 267 1.79 10.47 -4.42
N VAL A 268 3.12 10.53 -4.34
CA VAL A 268 4.00 10.42 -5.52
C VAL A 268 4.49 9.00 -5.78
N LEU A 269 4.19 8.02 -4.91
CA LEU A 269 4.67 6.65 -5.08
C LEU A 269 3.76 5.82 -5.99
N ALA A 270 4.35 5.18 -6.99
CA ALA A 270 3.75 4.12 -7.80
C ALA A 270 4.04 2.72 -7.24
N GLY A 271 5.11 2.56 -6.45
CA GLY A 271 5.46 1.32 -5.77
C GLY A 271 6.66 1.48 -4.85
N LEU A 272 6.82 0.55 -3.93
CA LEU A 272 7.91 0.52 -2.96
C LEU A 272 8.56 -0.87 -2.96
N VAL A 273 9.89 -0.94 -3.07
CA VAL A 273 10.66 -2.18 -2.99
C VAL A 273 11.75 -2.06 -1.93
N LEU A 274 11.79 -3.03 -1.01
CA LEU A 274 12.63 -2.99 0.18
C LEU A 274 13.46 -4.27 0.24
N PHE A 275 14.76 -4.14 0.00
CA PHE A 275 15.72 -5.24 0.16
C PHE A 275 16.43 -5.15 1.51
N GLY A 276 16.64 -6.29 2.18
CA GLY A 276 17.54 -6.39 3.34
C GLY A 276 17.12 -5.52 4.54
N GLY A 277 15.83 -5.49 4.88
CA GLY A 277 15.31 -4.72 6.03
C GLY A 277 14.64 -3.42 5.62
N CYS A 278 13.65 -2.96 6.39
CA CYS A 278 12.93 -1.70 6.12
C CYS A 278 12.67 -0.86 7.38
N THR A 279 12.60 -1.47 8.55
CA THR A 279 12.35 -0.76 9.82
C THR A 279 13.61 -0.11 10.41
N GLY A 280 14.79 -0.58 9.96
CA GLY A 280 16.08 -0.05 10.41
C GLY A 280 16.20 0.01 11.94
N MET A 281 16.81 1.08 12.45
CA MET A 281 16.90 1.33 13.89
C MET A 281 15.64 1.95 14.49
N SER A 282 14.58 2.20 13.72
CA SER A 282 13.37 2.88 14.20
C SER A 282 12.57 2.04 15.20
N GLU A 283 12.64 0.72 15.05
CA GLU A 283 11.99 -0.24 15.94
C GLU A 283 12.96 -0.92 16.93
N ALA A 284 14.28 -0.66 16.82
CA ALA A 284 15.27 -1.20 17.75
C ALA A 284 15.16 -0.55 19.14
N ASP A 285 15.54 -1.27 20.20
CA ASP A 285 15.60 -0.69 21.55
C ASP A 285 16.68 0.41 21.63
N PRO A 286 16.48 1.50 22.40
CA PRO A 286 17.48 2.56 22.51
C PRO A 286 18.90 2.08 22.88
N ARG A 287 19.03 1.00 23.67
CA ARG A 287 20.34 0.41 24.00
C ARG A 287 20.95 -0.34 22.83
N GLU A 288 20.14 -0.98 21.99
CA GLU A 288 20.60 -1.65 20.78
C GLU A 288 21.09 -0.64 19.76
N ARG A 289 20.35 0.48 19.57
CA ARG A 289 20.77 1.60 18.72
C ARG A 289 22.12 2.16 19.18
N GLU A 290 22.24 2.44 20.47
CA GLU A 290 23.47 3.01 21.03
C GLU A 290 24.63 2.03 20.91
N LYS A 291 24.41 0.73 21.19
CA LYS A 291 25.44 -0.30 21.02
C LYS A 291 25.89 -0.40 19.55
N PHE A 292 24.96 -0.34 18.60
CA PHE A 292 25.27 -0.36 17.18
C PHE A 292 26.11 0.87 16.80
N ARG A 293 25.67 2.07 17.19
CA ARG A 293 26.37 3.35 16.97
C ARG A 293 27.79 3.31 17.52
N VAL A 294 27.95 2.99 18.80
CA VAL A 294 29.26 2.93 19.48
C VAL A 294 30.18 1.90 18.83
N SER A 295 29.67 0.73 18.43
CA SER A 295 30.48 -0.32 17.81
C SER A 295 31.13 0.11 16.48
N ARG A 296 30.59 1.14 15.82
CA ARG A 296 31.09 1.68 14.55
C ARG A 296 31.74 3.04 14.70
N GLU A 297 31.37 3.80 15.72
CA GLU A 297 31.99 5.08 16.03
C GLU A 297 33.37 4.93 16.69
N VAL A 298 33.53 3.99 17.62
CA VAL A 298 34.79 3.78 18.34
C VAL A 298 35.98 3.48 17.41
N PRO A 299 35.87 2.61 16.38
CA PRO A 299 36.93 2.44 15.39
C PRO A 299 37.30 3.75 14.66
N LEU A 300 36.29 4.55 14.29
CA LEU A 300 36.52 5.84 13.62
C LEU A 300 37.20 6.85 14.54
N ASP A 301 36.84 6.87 15.83
CA ASP A 301 37.48 7.73 16.84
C ASP A 301 38.93 7.32 17.11
N ALA A 302 39.23 6.02 16.97
CA ALA A 302 40.59 5.49 17.03
C ALA A 302 41.40 5.75 15.74
N GLY A 303 40.83 6.46 14.76
CA GLY A 303 41.48 6.85 13.52
C GLY A 303 41.40 5.82 12.39
N GLN A 304 40.62 4.75 12.55
CA GLN A 304 40.33 3.83 11.45
C GLN A 304 39.41 4.49 10.42
N VAL A 305 39.50 4.04 9.18
CA VAL A 305 38.62 4.44 8.07
C VAL A 305 37.73 3.27 7.65
N PRO A 306 36.61 3.50 6.92
CA PRO A 306 35.76 2.44 6.42
C PRO A 306 36.48 1.28 5.72
N ALA A 307 37.56 1.56 4.99
CA ALA A 307 38.39 0.53 4.36
C ALA A 307 39.04 -0.46 5.36
N ASP A 308 39.38 -0.02 6.58
CA ASP A 308 40.06 -0.87 7.57
C ASP A 308 39.15 -1.96 8.12
N PHE A 309 37.88 -1.64 8.36
CA PHE A 309 36.88 -2.57 8.90
C PHE A 309 35.95 -3.17 7.85
N ALA A 310 36.09 -2.77 6.57
CA ALA A 310 35.28 -3.31 5.48
C ALA A 310 35.38 -4.84 5.33
N PRO A 311 36.55 -5.51 5.46
CA PRO A 311 36.62 -6.97 5.37
C PRO A 311 35.73 -7.68 6.40
N GLU A 312 35.77 -7.25 7.67
CA GLU A 312 34.95 -7.83 8.74
C GLU A 312 33.45 -7.62 8.49
N VAL A 313 33.07 -6.46 7.95
CA VAL A 313 31.68 -6.16 7.60
C VAL A 313 31.23 -6.99 6.40
N VAL A 314 32.05 -7.12 5.36
CA VAL A 314 31.78 -7.96 4.18
C VAL A 314 31.59 -9.42 4.58
N ASP A 315 32.37 -9.91 5.54
CA ASP A 315 32.22 -11.27 6.07
C ASP A 315 30.85 -11.52 6.72
N ILE A 316 30.28 -10.50 7.37
CA ILE A 316 28.96 -10.58 8.03
C ILE A 316 27.81 -10.48 7.02
N ILE A 317 27.91 -9.57 6.05
CA ILE A 317 26.80 -9.25 5.13
C ILE A 317 26.73 -10.20 3.93
N SER A 318 27.82 -10.89 3.59
CA SER A 318 27.87 -11.82 2.45
C SER A 318 27.25 -13.16 2.80
N GLY A 319 26.47 -13.71 1.87
CA GLY A 319 26.03 -15.10 1.95
C GLY A 319 27.18 -16.10 1.76
N PRO A 320 26.98 -17.38 2.15
CA PRO A 320 27.98 -18.43 2.02
C PRO A 320 28.38 -18.73 0.57
N ASN A 321 27.56 -18.33 -0.40
CA ASN A 321 27.79 -18.55 -1.83
C ASN A 321 28.34 -17.30 -2.56
N ALA A 322 28.64 -16.22 -1.84
CA ALA A 322 29.17 -15.01 -2.44
C ALA A 322 30.54 -15.29 -3.09
N THR A 323 30.65 -15.05 -4.39
CA THR A 323 31.89 -15.21 -5.16
C THR A 323 32.93 -14.16 -4.78
N GLU A 324 34.21 -14.42 -5.04
CA GLU A 324 35.29 -13.44 -4.81
C GLU A 324 35.02 -12.10 -5.50
N THR A 325 34.50 -12.12 -6.74
CA THR A 325 34.12 -10.90 -7.48
C THR A 325 33.03 -10.11 -6.76
N GLN A 326 32.03 -10.79 -6.18
CA GLN A 326 30.94 -10.12 -5.47
C GLN A 326 31.42 -9.53 -4.15
N ARG A 327 32.22 -10.28 -3.38
CA ARG A 327 32.84 -9.78 -2.14
C ARG A 327 33.75 -8.58 -2.43
N LYS A 328 34.51 -8.65 -3.52
CA LYS A 328 35.36 -7.54 -3.97
C LYS A 328 34.55 -6.29 -4.28
N LYS A 329 33.42 -6.39 -4.99
CA LYS A 329 32.53 -5.24 -5.24
C LYS A 329 32.02 -4.60 -3.94
N MET A 330 31.65 -5.42 -2.94
CA MET A 330 31.21 -4.92 -1.63
C MET A 330 32.35 -4.22 -0.88
N LEU A 331 33.54 -4.81 -0.90
CA LEU A 331 34.74 -4.26 -0.27
C LEU A 331 35.11 -2.90 -0.90
N GLU A 332 35.13 -2.81 -2.23
CA GLU A 332 35.41 -1.58 -2.97
C GLU A 332 34.40 -0.49 -2.61
N SER A 333 33.09 -0.78 -2.69
CA SER A 333 32.08 0.24 -2.39
C SER A 333 32.11 0.73 -0.95
N MET A 334 32.51 -0.12 0.00
CA MET A 334 32.64 0.26 1.41
C MET A 334 33.93 1.01 1.70
N SER A 335 35.03 0.62 1.05
CA SER A 335 36.35 1.24 1.23
C SER A 335 36.40 2.67 0.68
N ASP A 336 35.60 2.96 -0.34
CA ASP A 336 35.51 4.28 -0.96
C ASP A 336 34.77 5.33 -0.10
N ILE A 337 34.14 4.92 1.01
CA ILE A 337 33.32 5.82 1.83
C ILE A 337 34.23 6.70 2.70
N PRO A 338 34.12 8.05 2.64
CA PRO A 338 34.81 8.92 3.57
C PRO A 338 34.34 8.71 5.02
N SER A 339 35.26 8.72 5.99
CA SER A 339 34.91 8.55 7.42
C SER A 339 33.88 9.58 7.92
N THR A 340 33.95 10.82 7.42
CA THR A 340 32.98 11.87 7.75
C THR A 340 31.58 11.53 7.25
N THR A 341 31.47 11.01 6.03
CA THR A 341 30.21 10.56 5.43
C THR A 341 29.63 9.38 6.19
N TYR A 342 30.44 8.35 6.46
CA TYR A 342 29.97 7.16 7.16
C TYR A 342 29.46 7.50 8.57
N ARG A 343 30.17 8.40 9.28
CA ARG A 343 29.75 8.89 10.60
C ARG A 343 28.44 9.68 10.53
N ASP A 344 28.28 10.56 9.54
CA ASP A 344 27.06 11.34 9.32
C ASP A 344 25.84 10.41 9.10
N ALA A 345 25.97 9.45 8.17
CA ALA A 345 24.92 8.48 7.90
C ALA A 345 24.62 7.59 9.12
N LEU A 346 25.64 7.15 9.86
CA LEU A 346 25.47 6.36 11.09
C LEU A 346 24.69 7.13 12.16
N ASN A 347 24.99 8.41 12.33
CA ASN A 347 24.30 9.28 13.29
C ASN A 347 22.83 9.47 12.89
N CYS A 348 22.54 9.74 11.63
CA CYS A 348 21.15 9.81 11.14
C CYS A 348 20.41 8.48 11.40
N PHE A 349 21.02 7.36 10.99
CA PHE A 349 20.39 6.04 11.11
C PHE A 349 20.05 5.68 12.56
N CYS A 350 20.93 6.00 13.52
CA CYS A 350 20.76 5.63 14.92
C CYS A 350 19.87 6.59 15.71
N ASN A 351 19.48 7.74 15.13
CA ASN A 351 18.60 8.73 15.76
C ASN A 351 17.30 8.94 14.95
N PRO A 352 16.51 7.88 14.70
CA PRO A 352 15.28 8.00 13.94
C PRO A 352 14.24 8.80 14.74
N LEU A 353 13.57 9.74 14.06
CA LEU A 353 12.57 10.63 14.67
C LEU A 353 11.19 9.95 14.85
N GLU A 354 10.96 8.81 14.19
CA GLU A 354 9.60 8.32 13.91
C GLU A 354 9.36 6.90 14.37
N ARG A 355 8.10 6.63 14.75
CA ARG A 355 7.54 5.27 14.74
C ARG A 355 6.88 5.03 13.38
N PHE A 356 7.15 3.88 12.77
CA PHE A 356 6.58 3.57 11.47
C PHE A 356 5.09 3.26 11.56
N ASP A 357 4.33 3.98 10.73
CA ASP A 357 2.90 3.82 10.52
C ASP A 357 2.67 3.32 9.10
N PHE A 358 2.59 2.00 8.95
CA PHE A 358 2.40 1.36 7.66
C PHE A 358 1.04 1.67 7.01
N GLY A 359 0.06 2.20 7.77
CA GLY A 359 -1.22 2.62 7.20
C GLY A 359 -1.08 3.77 6.21
N LYS A 360 0.02 4.55 6.29
CA LYS A 360 0.32 5.63 5.35
C LYS A 360 0.82 5.14 3.99
N ILE A 361 1.19 3.86 3.87
CA ILE A 361 1.68 3.28 2.62
C ILE A 361 0.49 2.85 1.78
N THR A 362 0.24 3.58 0.70
CA THR A 362 -0.93 3.38 -0.18
C THR A 362 -0.60 2.72 -1.53
N CYS A 363 0.68 2.50 -1.80
CA CYS A 363 1.18 1.89 -3.03
C CYS A 363 1.51 0.38 -2.84
N PRO A 364 1.61 -0.41 -3.93
CA PRO A 364 2.07 -1.79 -3.86
C PRO A 364 3.48 -1.88 -3.28
N VAL A 365 3.72 -2.90 -2.45
CA VAL A 365 5.00 -3.08 -1.74
C VAL A 365 5.59 -4.44 -2.06
N LEU A 366 6.90 -4.49 -2.31
CA LEU A 366 7.69 -5.71 -2.40
C LEU A 366 8.77 -5.70 -1.31
N LEU A 367 8.75 -6.69 -0.43
CA LEU A 367 9.79 -6.94 0.55
C LEU A 367 10.62 -8.14 0.10
N CYS A 368 11.94 -8.00 0.14
CA CYS A 368 12.87 -9.03 -0.27
C CYS A 368 14.05 -9.12 0.68
N THR A 369 14.56 -10.32 0.90
CA THR A 369 15.81 -10.52 1.66
C THR A 369 16.55 -11.78 1.20
N GLY A 370 17.85 -11.88 1.48
CA GLY A 370 18.62 -13.08 1.20
C GLY A 370 18.28 -14.23 2.15
N GLU A 371 18.37 -15.46 1.67
CA GLU A 371 18.19 -16.68 2.49
C GLU A 371 19.14 -16.72 3.70
N TYR A 372 20.35 -16.18 3.54
CA TYR A 372 21.40 -16.16 4.57
C TYR A 372 21.65 -14.77 5.15
N ASP A 373 20.70 -13.84 4.99
CA ASP A 373 20.80 -12.51 5.58
C ASP A 373 20.75 -12.60 7.12
N GLN A 374 21.85 -12.19 7.77
CA GLN A 374 21.97 -12.19 9.23
C GLN A 374 21.47 -10.90 9.88
N LEU A 375 21.36 -9.80 9.12
CA LEU A 375 20.97 -8.48 9.61
C LEU A 375 19.47 -8.23 9.47
N ALA A 376 18.86 -8.79 8.43
CA ALA A 376 17.46 -8.68 8.10
C ALA A 376 16.91 -10.06 7.76
N GLN A 377 16.74 -10.88 8.80
CA GLN A 377 16.47 -12.30 8.63
C GLN A 377 15.13 -12.52 7.91
N PRO A 378 15.00 -13.57 7.06
CA PRO A 378 13.75 -13.89 6.37
C PRO A 378 12.50 -13.89 7.24
N LYS A 379 12.61 -14.36 8.49
CA LYS A 379 11.51 -14.38 9.45
C LYS A 379 11.05 -12.98 9.86
N GLU A 380 12.00 -12.06 10.04
CA GLU A 380 11.71 -10.67 10.44
C GLU A 380 11.03 -9.91 9.31
N ILE A 381 11.56 -10.05 8.08
CA ILE A 381 11.02 -9.36 6.90
C ILE A 381 9.63 -9.87 6.54
N ARG A 382 9.39 -11.18 6.68
CA ARG A 382 8.04 -11.77 6.56
C ARG A 382 7.06 -11.18 7.57
N ARG A 383 7.47 -11.03 8.82
CA ARG A 383 6.62 -10.44 9.85
C ARG A 383 6.27 -8.99 9.52
N VAL A 384 7.21 -8.23 8.95
CA VAL A 384 6.92 -6.86 8.50
C VAL A 384 5.97 -6.84 7.31
N SER A 385 6.12 -7.75 6.33
CA SER A 385 5.17 -7.82 5.21
C SER A 385 3.76 -8.16 5.66
N GLU A 386 3.61 -9.05 6.65
CA GLU A 386 2.32 -9.36 7.28
C GLU A 386 1.73 -8.15 8.00
N ARG A 387 2.52 -7.40 8.78
CA ARG A 387 2.07 -6.16 9.44
C ARG A 387 1.59 -5.10 8.45
N ILE A 388 2.26 -4.95 7.30
CA ILE A 388 1.81 -4.03 6.24
C ILE A 388 0.47 -4.50 5.66
N HIS A 389 0.33 -5.81 5.41
CA HIS A 389 -0.91 -6.41 4.89
C HIS A 389 -2.09 -6.25 5.86
N GLU A 390 -1.85 -6.39 7.17
CA GLU A 390 -2.84 -6.24 8.24
C GLU A 390 -3.43 -4.82 8.35
N THR A 391 -2.78 -3.79 7.82
CA THR A 391 -3.33 -2.42 7.82
C THR A 391 -4.60 -2.27 6.96
N ARG A 392 -4.84 -3.20 6.03
CA ARG A 392 -6.07 -3.36 5.22
C ARG A 392 -6.58 -2.13 4.45
N GLN A 393 -5.83 -1.04 4.36
CA GLN A 393 -6.28 0.15 3.63
C GLN A 393 -6.06 0.03 2.11
N PHE A 394 -4.89 -0.46 1.64
CA PHE A 394 -4.53 -0.49 0.20
C PHE A 394 -3.54 -1.59 -0.21
N ALA A 395 -3.32 -2.59 0.64
CA ALA A 395 -2.15 -3.44 0.60
C ALA A 395 -2.19 -4.45 -0.57
N ASP A 396 -1.30 -4.28 -1.56
CA ASP A 396 -0.84 -5.35 -2.47
C ASP A 396 0.63 -5.61 -2.13
N VAL A 397 0.82 -6.45 -1.10
CA VAL A 397 2.12 -6.75 -0.50
C VAL A 397 2.67 -8.03 -1.09
N GLN A 398 3.94 -7.99 -1.46
CA GLN A 398 4.69 -9.17 -1.90
C GLN A 398 5.89 -9.39 -0.99
N PHE A 399 6.15 -10.64 -0.63
CA PHE A 399 7.32 -11.05 0.15
C PHE A 399 8.07 -12.18 -0.55
N GLU A 400 9.38 -12.02 -0.74
CA GLU A 400 10.23 -13.05 -1.35
C GLU A 400 11.60 -13.20 -0.66
N VAL A 401 12.14 -14.41 -0.68
CA VAL A 401 13.49 -14.73 -0.22
C VAL A 401 14.36 -15.10 -1.41
N ILE A 402 15.50 -14.42 -1.55
CA ILE A 402 16.49 -14.67 -2.59
C ILE A 402 17.39 -15.82 -2.16
N LYS A 403 17.11 -17.01 -2.70
CA LYS A 403 17.85 -18.25 -2.43
C LYS A 403 19.35 -18.07 -2.69
N GLY A 404 20.17 -18.59 -1.78
CA GLY A 404 21.63 -18.61 -1.94
C GLY A 404 22.36 -17.32 -1.57
N ALA A 405 21.64 -16.21 -1.34
CA ALA A 405 22.24 -14.89 -1.11
C ALA A 405 22.21 -14.46 0.36
N GLY A 406 23.15 -13.61 0.75
CA GLY A 406 23.16 -12.88 2.01
C GLY A 406 22.45 -11.53 1.94
N HIS A 407 22.90 -10.58 2.76
CA HIS A 407 22.27 -9.28 2.94
C HIS A 407 22.29 -8.41 1.67
N VAL A 408 23.37 -8.48 0.89
CA VAL A 408 23.54 -7.69 -0.33
C VAL A 408 23.10 -8.51 -1.54
N CYS A 409 21.86 -8.99 -1.50
CA CYS A 409 21.34 -9.98 -2.45
C CYS A 409 21.29 -9.49 -3.90
N ASN A 410 21.23 -8.19 -4.12
CA ASN A 410 21.32 -7.56 -5.45
C ASN A 410 22.67 -7.78 -6.13
N LEU A 411 23.78 -7.87 -5.37
CA LEU A 411 25.10 -8.20 -5.90
C LEU A 411 25.35 -9.71 -5.93
N GLU A 412 24.85 -10.45 -4.95
CA GLU A 412 25.08 -11.89 -4.83
C GLU A 412 24.25 -12.73 -5.82
N ALA A 413 23.02 -12.30 -6.10
CA ALA A 413 22.10 -13.01 -6.99
C ALA A 413 21.38 -12.05 -7.96
N PRO A 414 22.11 -11.28 -8.79
CA PRO A 414 21.54 -10.21 -9.61
C PRO A 414 20.46 -10.71 -10.56
N ALA A 415 20.61 -11.90 -11.15
CA ALA A 415 19.61 -12.46 -12.06
C ALA A 415 18.27 -12.77 -11.35
N ALA A 416 18.32 -13.30 -10.12
CA ALA A 416 17.12 -13.59 -9.33
C ALA A 416 16.43 -12.29 -8.91
N VAL A 417 17.20 -11.31 -8.42
CA VAL A 417 16.70 -9.98 -8.07
C VAL A 417 16.07 -9.28 -9.29
N ASN A 418 16.72 -9.32 -10.45
CA ASN A 418 16.20 -8.73 -11.68
C ASN A 418 14.88 -9.37 -12.13
N ALA A 419 14.72 -10.68 -11.96
CA ALA A 419 13.48 -11.38 -12.29
C ALA A 419 12.32 -10.96 -11.38
N VAL A 420 12.55 -10.89 -10.06
CA VAL A 420 11.55 -10.45 -9.09
C VAL A 420 11.19 -8.98 -9.30
N LEU A 421 12.19 -8.12 -9.49
CA LEU A 421 12.00 -6.69 -9.80
C LEU A 421 11.21 -6.50 -11.09
N HIS A 422 11.56 -7.20 -12.17
CA HIS A 422 10.83 -7.09 -13.43
C HIS A 422 9.37 -7.54 -13.29
N HIS A 423 9.12 -8.64 -12.56
CA HIS A 423 7.76 -9.11 -12.28
C HIS A 423 6.94 -8.05 -11.53
N PHE A 424 7.54 -7.39 -10.54
CA PHE A 424 6.90 -6.32 -9.78
C PHE A 424 6.74 -5.01 -10.59
N LEU A 425 7.75 -4.56 -11.33
CA LEU A 425 7.72 -3.29 -12.05
C LEU A 425 6.82 -3.35 -13.29
N SER A 426 6.86 -4.46 -14.04
CA SER A 426 6.02 -4.65 -15.24
C SER A 426 4.53 -4.64 -14.93
N ARG A 427 4.17 -4.82 -13.64
CA ARG A 427 2.79 -4.79 -13.19
C ARG A 427 2.27 -3.44 -12.71
N LEU A 428 3.11 -2.42 -12.64
CA LEU A 428 2.70 -1.09 -12.17
C LEU A 428 2.25 -0.20 -13.35
N PRO A 429 1.16 0.57 -13.18
CA PRO A 429 0.63 1.43 -14.24
C PRO A 429 1.63 2.56 -14.57
N ASN A 430 1.83 2.82 -15.86
CA ASN A 430 2.72 3.89 -16.37
C ASN A 430 4.18 3.81 -15.87
N VAL A 431 4.67 2.61 -15.54
CA VAL A 431 6.07 2.38 -15.13
C VAL A 431 6.90 1.81 -16.29
N ALA A 432 6.45 0.71 -16.90
CA ALA A 432 7.15 0.11 -18.04
C ALA A 432 6.92 0.91 -19.33
N CYS A 433 7.98 1.17 -20.10
CA CYS A 433 7.90 1.95 -21.35
C CYS A 433 7.01 1.30 -22.42
N GLU A 434 6.85 -0.02 -22.41
CA GLU A 434 5.96 -0.77 -23.32
C GLU A 434 4.57 -1.04 -22.73
N TYR A 435 4.23 -0.50 -21.55
CA TYR A 435 2.96 -0.79 -20.90
C TYR A 435 1.78 -0.36 -21.79
N LYS A 436 0.86 -1.30 -22.08
CA LYS A 436 -0.37 -1.04 -22.84
C LYS A 436 -1.57 -1.48 -22.01
N SER A 437 -2.32 -0.51 -21.48
CA SER A 437 -3.55 -0.79 -20.75
C SER A 437 -4.58 -1.50 -21.65
N SER A 438 -5.26 -2.50 -21.10
CA SER A 438 -6.36 -3.21 -21.74
C SER A 438 -7.54 -2.28 -22.01
N ASN A 439 -8.47 -2.68 -22.88
CA ASN A 439 -9.68 -1.88 -23.13
C ASN A 439 -10.54 -1.73 -21.87
N ILE A 440 -10.54 -2.75 -20.99
CA ILE A 440 -11.27 -2.73 -19.72
C ILE A 440 -10.62 -1.72 -18.76
N GLU A 441 -9.29 -1.74 -18.63
CA GLU A 441 -8.53 -0.78 -17.82
C GLU A 441 -8.78 0.66 -18.31
N LYS A 442 -8.66 0.90 -19.62
CA LYS A 442 -8.93 2.22 -20.22
C LYS A 442 -10.36 2.71 -19.95
N LYS A 443 -11.35 1.81 -19.99
CA LYS A 443 -12.75 2.14 -19.69
C LYS A 443 -12.88 2.57 -18.23
N ARG A 444 -12.23 1.85 -17.31
CA ARG A 444 -12.26 2.13 -15.87
C ARG A 444 -11.54 3.43 -15.49
N GLU A 445 -10.31 3.61 -15.96
CA GLU A 445 -9.55 4.86 -15.77
C GLU A 445 -10.34 6.06 -16.27
N LYS A 446 -10.99 5.93 -17.43
CA LYS A 446 -11.84 6.99 -17.97
C LYS A 446 -13.05 7.27 -17.09
N ARG A 447 -13.73 6.23 -16.58
CA ARG A 447 -14.85 6.38 -15.63
C ARG A 447 -14.40 7.15 -14.39
N GLU A 448 -13.24 6.82 -13.85
CA GLU A 448 -12.71 7.44 -12.65
C GLU A 448 -12.27 8.89 -12.89
N ARG A 449 -11.61 9.18 -14.02
CA ARG A 449 -11.29 10.56 -14.41
C ARG A 449 -12.54 11.42 -14.56
N ILE A 450 -13.61 10.87 -15.14
CA ILE A 450 -14.91 11.56 -15.22
C ILE A 450 -15.46 11.83 -13.83
N ARG A 451 -15.44 10.83 -12.93
CA ARG A 451 -15.93 10.96 -11.57
C ARG A 451 -15.16 12.02 -10.79
N GLN A 452 -13.83 12.02 -10.88
CA GLN A 452 -12.98 13.01 -10.21
C GLN A 452 -13.20 14.42 -10.76
N ALA A 453 -13.24 14.58 -12.09
CA ALA A 453 -13.54 15.88 -12.70
C ALA A 453 -14.92 16.41 -12.29
N ALA A 454 -15.91 15.51 -12.16
CA ALA A 454 -17.23 15.86 -11.69
C ALA A 454 -17.23 16.28 -10.22
N HIS A 455 -16.53 15.52 -9.37
CA HIS A 455 -16.33 15.87 -7.97
C HIS A 455 -15.80 17.31 -7.84
N ASP A 456 -14.71 17.61 -8.54
CA ASP A 456 -14.06 18.93 -8.44
C ASP A 456 -14.97 20.04 -8.98
N GLU A 457 -15.66 19.80 -10.10
CA GLU A 457 -16.62 20.75 -10.67
C GLU A 457 -17.79 21.02 -9.72
N PHE A 458 -18.37 19.98 -9.11
CA PHE A 458 -19.47 20.11 -8.16
C PHE A 458 -19.03 20.83 -6.89
N CYS A 459 -17.79 20.62 -6.44
CA CYS A 459 -17.22 21.32 -5.30
C CYS A 459 -17.01 22.81 -5.58
N GLU A 460 -16.53 23.15 -6.77
CA GLU A 460 -16.24 24.54 -7.17
C GLU A 460 -17.50 25.33 -7.53
N ASN A 461 -18.44 24.71 -8.23
CA ASN A 461 -19.56 25.40 -8.87
C ASN A 461 -20.93 24.97 -8.34
N GLY A 462 -20.97 23.99 -7.43
CA GLY A 462 -22.23 23.45 -6.93
C GLY A 462 -22.94 22.53 -7.90
N PHE A 463 -24.02 21.86 -7.45
CA PHE A 463 -24.79 20.99 -8.33
C PHE A 463 -25.36 21.75 -9.53
N ASP A 464 -26.01 22.90 -9.35
CA ASP A 464 -26.64 23.61 -10.47
C ASP A 464 -25.66 24.35 -11.35
N GLY A 465 -24.69 25.04 -10.73
CA GLY A 465 -23.68 25.79 -11.45
C GLY A 465 -22.75 24.88 -12.24
N ALA A 466 -22.54 23.63 -11.81
CA ALA A 466 -21.72 22.65 -12.52
C ALA A 466 -22.18 22.44 -13.97
N SER A 467 -21.24 22.35 -14.91
CA SER A 467 -21.55 22.13 -16.31
C SER A 467 -21.04 20.78 -16.78
N MET A 468 -21.91 19.98 -17.41
CA MET A 468 -21.50 18.74 -18.08
C MET A 468 -20.40 18.99 -19.12
N ASP A 469 -20.36 20.17 -19.75
CA ASP A 469 -19.31 20.53 -20.71
C ASP A 469 -17.96 20.78 -20.02
N ARG A 470 -17.96 21.44 -18.85
CA ARG A 470 -16.73 21.67 -18.08
C ARG A 470 -16.19 20.39 -17.48
N ILE A 471 -17.07 19.51 -16.99
CA ILE A 471 -16.69 18.17 -16.52
C ILE A 471 -16.05 17.37 -17.66
N ALA A 472 -16.68 17.34 -18.83
CA ALA A 472 -16.14 16.62 -19.98
C ALA A 472 -14.76 17.15 -20.40
N THR A 473 -14.61 18.48 -20.42
CA THR A 473 -13.33 19.16 -20.73
C THR A 473 -12.26 18.79 -19.71
N ARG A 474 -12.57 18.88 -18.41
CA ARG A 474 -11.66 18.58 -17.30
C ARG A 474 -11.25 17.10 -17.27
N ALA A 475 -12.17 16.19 -17.59
CA ALA A 475 -11.92 14.76 -17.69
C ALA A 475 -11.21 14.33 -18.98
N ILE A 476 -11.03 15.25 -19.93
CA ILE A 476 -10.46 15.00 -21.26
C ILE A 476 -11.30 13.93 -22.01
N VAL A 477 -12.62 14.13 -22.03
CA VAL A 477 -13.58 13.28 -22.76
C VAL A 477 -14.58 14.13 -23.55
N SER A 478 -15.25 13.52 -24.53
CA SER A 478 -16.35 14.19 -25.22
C SER A 478 -17.62 14.20 -24.35
N LYS A 479 -18.48 15.22 -24.51
CA LYS A 479 -19.78 15.28 -23.82
C LYS A 479 -20.65 14.03 -24.08
N PRO A 480 -20.77 13.49 -25.32
CA PRO A 480 -21.46 12.21 -25.53
C PRO A 480 -20.86 11.04 -24.75
N THR A 481 -19.52 10.99 -24.61
CA THR A 481 -18.86 9.96 -23.80
C THR A 481 -19.21 10.10 -22.32
N LEU A 482 -19.30 11.33 -21.79
CA LEU A 482 -19.72 11.56 -20.41
C LEU A 482 -21.11 10.94 -20.14
N TYR A 483 -22.07 11.19 -21.02
CA TYR A 483 -23.43 10.66 -20.94
C TYR A 483 -23.49 9.12 -21.11
N GLN A 484 -22.60 8.52 -21.90
CA GLN A 484 -22.52 7.04 -21.99
C GLN A 484 -22.12 6.34 -20.69
N TYR A 485 -21.43 7.04 -19.77
CA TYR A 485 -20.95 6.43 -18.52
C TYR A 485 -21.88 6.65 -17.33
N PHE A 486 -22.62 7.76 -17.31
CA PHE A 486 -23.38 8.20 -16.13
C PHE A 486 -24.80 8.67 -16.44
N ASP A 487 -25.27 8.49 -17.68
CA ASP A 487 -26.60 8.80 -18.22
C ASP A 487 -27.05 10.27 -18.14
N ASP A 488 -26.88 10.92 -16.99
CA ASP A 488 -27.16 12.34 -16.77
C ASP A 488 -26.32 12.92 -15.62
N LYS A 489 -26.58 14.20 -15.29
CA LYS A 489 -25.86 14.95 -14.24
C LYS A 489 -26.20 14.45 -12.83
N ASN A 490 -27.41 13.92 -12.60
CA ASN A 490 -27.82 13.34 -11.33
C ASN A 490 -27.11 11.99 -11.09
N GLY A 491 -27.06 11.14 -12.12
CA GLY A 491 -26.34 9.86 -12.07
C GLY A 491 -24.85 10.06 -11.79
N LEU A 492 -24.25 11.09 -12.38
CA LEU A 492 -22.86 11.46 -12.11
C LEU A 492 -22.66 12.03 -10.69
N PHE A 493 -23.57 12.88 -10.21
CA PHE A 493 -23.52 13.41 -8.85
C PHE A 493 -23.67 12.31 -7.79
N LYS A 494 -24.60 11.37 -8.00
CA LYS A 494 -24.75 10.20 -7.15
C LYS A 494 -23.48 9.36 -7.11
N ALA A 495 -22.85 9.10 -8.27
CA ALA A 495 -21.59 8.36 -8.33
C ALA A 495 -20.42 9.06 -7.62
N VAL A 496 -20.42 10.40 -7.55
CA VAL A 496 -19.46 11.18 -6.76
C VAL A 496 -19.69 10.97 -5.27
N LEU A 497 -20.95 11.07 -4.81
CA LEU A 497 -21.30 10.94 -3.39
C LEU A 497 -21.11 9.50 -2.86
N ASP A 498 -21.47 8.48 -3.64
CA ASP A 498 -21.36 7.06 -3.25
C ASP A 498 -19.91 6.63 -2.93
N SER A 499 -18.91 7.28 -3.53
CA SER A 499 -17.49 6.98 -3.27
C SER A 499 -17.01 7.42 -1.88
N GLY A 500 -17.58 8.49 -1.32
CA GLY A 500 -17.19 9.00 0.00
C GLY A 500 -17.68 8.11 1.14
N ARG A 501 -18.86 7.48 0.97
CA ARG A 501 -19.46 6.56 1.96
C ARG A 501 -18.55 5.37 2.27
N ASN A 502 -18.10 4.65 1.24
CA ASN A 502 -17.35 3.40 1.43
C ASN A 502 -16.05 3.63 2.21
N GLN A 503 -15.43 4.81 2.08
CA GLN A 503 -14.22 5.14 2.83
C GLN A 503 -14.51 5.44 4.31
N MET A 504 -15.63 6.11 4.62
CA MET A 504 -15.95 6.56 5.99
C MET A 504 -16.28 5.44 6.96
N VAL A 505 -17.13 4.48 6.57
CA VAL A 505 -17.69 3.49 7.52
C VAL A 505 -16.88 2.19 7.60
N THR A 506 -15.92 1.98 6.69
CA THR A 506 -15.08 0.77 6.65
C THR A 506 -14.41 0.41 7.99
N PRO A 507 -13.80 1.36 8.74
CA PRO A 507 -13.16 1.04 10.02
C PRO A 507 -14.15 0.47 11.05
N LEU A 508 -15.40 0.94 11.03
CA LEU A 508 -16.43 0.43 11.93
C LEU A 508 -16.79 -1.02 11.66
N MET A 509 -16.44 -1.59 10.49
CA MET A 509 -16.83 -2.96 10.11
C MET A 509 -15.78 -4.02 10.49
N ALA A 510 -14.59 -3.62 10.95
CA ALA A 510 -13.49 -4.52 11.27
C ALA A 510 -13.67 -5.19 12.65
N LYS A 511 -14.48 -6.26 12.74
CA LYS A 511 -14.79 -6.95 14.01
C LYS A 511 -13.59 -7.57 14.73
N ASP A 512 -12.48 -7.81 14.03
CA ASP A 512 -11.22 -8.30 14.59
C ASP A 512 -10.41 -7.22 15.34
N VAL A 513 -10.89 -5.98 15.31
CA VAL A 513 -10.29 -4.82 15.97
C VAL A 513 -11.13 -4.44 17.20
N ALA A 514 -10.46 -4.00 18.28
CA ALA A 514 -11.15 -3.59 19.50
C ALA A 514 -12.13 -2.42 19.25
N LEU A 515 -13.20 -2.35 20.05
CA LEU A 515 -14.28 -1.38 19.89
C LEU A 515 -13.76 0.06 19.84
N VAL A 516 -12.93 0.43 20.82
CA VAL A 516 -12.33 1.77 20.92
C VAL A 516 -11.48 2.11 19.70
N ASP A 517 -10.69 1.17 19.18
CA ASP A 517 -9.85 1.40 18.00
C ASP A 517 -10.71 1.64 16.74
N ARG A 518 -11.79 0.86 16.56
CA ARG A 518 -12.75 1.06 15.45
C ARG A 518 -13.41 2.44 15.52
N LEU A 519 -13.92 2.80 16.69
CA LEU A 519 -14.58 4.09 16.94
C LEU A 519 -13.62 5.26 16.72
N TRP A 520 -12.37 5.12 17.18
CA TRP A 520 -11.33 6.13 17.01
C TRP A 520 -10.98 6.34 15.54
N GLN A 521 -10.66 5.25 14.82
CA GLN A 521 -10.32 5.32 13.39
C GLN A 521 -11.46 5.91 12.58
N PHE A 522 -12.71 5.49 12.84
CA PHE A 522 -13.90 6.07 12.24
C PHE A 522 -13.98 7.58 12.48
N ALA A 523 -13.87 8.03 13.72
CA ALA A 523 -14.03 9.44 14.05
C ALA A 523 -12.98 10.33 13.36
N TRP A 524 -11.75 9.84 13.21
CA TRP A 524 -10.68 10.53 12.49
C TRP A 524 -10.92 10.57 10.98
N ILE A 525 -11.24 9.43 10.36
CA ILE A 525 -11.56 9.40 8.92
C ILE A 525 -12.78 10.27 8.63
N TYR A 526 -13.79 10.24 9.50
CA TYR A 526 -14.94 11.11 9.40
C TYR A 526 -14.54 12.59 9.47
N ALA A 527 -13.70 12.98 10.45
CA ALA A 527 -13.18 14.35 10.55
C ALA A 527 -12.41 14.79 9.31
N GLU A 528 -11.48 13.95 8.83
CA GLU A 528 -10.65 14.22 7.66
C GLU A 528 -11.47 14.41 6.39
N ILE A 529 -12.64 13.76 6.30
CA ILE A 529 -13.52 13.89 5.15
C ILE A 529 -14.43 15.11 5.32
N VAL A 530 -15.23 15.18 6.38
CA VAL A 530 -16.30 16.19 6.47
C VAL A 530 -15.83 17.59 6.77
N LEU A 531 -14.58 17.76 7.25
CA LEU A 531 -13.97 19.06 7.49
C LEU A 531 -13.16 19.57 6.30
N ARG A 532 -13.13 18.83 5.17
CA ARG A 532 -12.46 19.34 3.97
C ARG A 532 -13.13 20.62 3.47
N PRO A 533 -12.33 21.60 2.99
CA PRO A 533 -12.87 22.87 2.53
C PRO A 533 -13.94 22.73 1.44
N ASP A 534 -13.75 21.77 0.53
CA ASP A 534 -14.64 21.49 -0.59
C ASP A 534 -15.97 20.85 -0.15
N LEU A 535 -15.93 19.87 0.75
CA LEU A 535 -17.14 19.24 1.30
C LEU A 535 -17.93 20.19 2.22
N LEU A 536 -17.26 21.04 2.99
CA LEU A 536 -17.91 22.12 3.75
C LEU A 536 -18.56 23.14 2.81
N SER A 537 -17.91 23.50 1.70
CA SER A 537 -18.48 24.39 0.68
C SER A 537 -19.76 23.80 0.07
N LEU A 538 -19.71 22.51 -0.32
CA LEU A 538 -20.85 21.80 -0.84
C LEU A 538 -22.00 21.73 0.17
N ALA A 539 -21.71 21.44 1.44
CA ALA A 539 -22.72 21.43 2.50
C ALA A 539 -23.40 22.79 2.68
N ARG A 540 -22.64 23.90 2.70
CA ARG A 540 -23.20 25.26 2.77
C ARG A 540 -24.12 25.56 1.59
N LEU A 541 -23.70 25.19 0.39
CA LEU A 541 -24.49 25.39 -0.82
C LEU A 541 -25.82 24.62 -0.74
N MET A 542 -25.78 23.33 -0.36
CA MET A 542 -26.99 22.51 -0.27
C MET A 542 -27.96 23.02 0.79
N LEU A 543 -27.43 23.48 1.94
CA LEU A 543 -28.24 24.12 2.98
C LEU A 543 -28.87 25.43 2.48
N GLY A 544 -28.12 26.24 1.74
CA GLY A 544 -28.59 27.52 1.19
C GLY A 544 -29.65 27.37 0.09
N GLU A 545 -29.56 26.33 -0.74
CA GLU A 545 -30.53 26.07 -1.81
C GLU A 545 -31.76 25.26 -1.34
N ALA A 546 -31.76 24.70 -0.13
CA ALA A 546 -32.81 23.79 0.35
C ALA A 546 -34.24 24.37 0.24
N GLN A 547 -34.42 25.68 0.44
CA GLN A 547 -35.73 26.34 0.31
C GLN A 547 -36.16 26.50 -1.16
N ARG A 548 -35.20 26.70 -2.07
CA ARG A 548 -35.47 26.99 -3.48
C ARG A 548 -35.51 25.74 -4.35
N ARG A 549 -34.78 24.69 -3.93
CA ARG A 549 -34.59 23.40 -4.62
C ARG A 549 -34.48 22.26 -3.60
N PRO A 550 -35.60 21.90 -2.94
CA PRO A 550 -35.59 20.86 -1.91
C PRO A 550 -35.10 19.51 -2.43
N GLU A 551 -35.36 19.17 -3.69
CA GLU A 551 -34.95 17.91 -4.30
C GLU A 551 -33.43 17.69 -4.31
N SER A 552 -32.63 18.74 -4.53
CA SER A 552 -31.17 18.63 -4.53
C SER A 552 -30.59 18.48 -3.12
N ALA A 553 -31.17 19.18 -2.14
CA ALA A 553 -30.78 19.06 -0.74
C ALA A 553 -31.16 17.69 -0.15
N ILE A 554 -32.35 17.17 -0.50
CA ILE A 554 -32.79 15.82 -0.13
C ILE A 554 -31.87 14.79 -0.77
N ALA A 555 -31.59 14.88 -2.07
CA ALA A 555 -30.68 13.95 -2.74
C ALA A 555 -29.26 13.99 -2.14
N TYR A 556 -28.74 15.17 -1.78
CA TYR A 556 -27.47 15.29 -1.07
C TYR A 556 -27.52 14.58 0.29
N HIS A 557 -28.59 14.78 1.07
CA HIS A 557 -28.76 14.12 2.36
C HIS A 557 -28.83 12.60 2.20
N GLU A 558 -29.75 12.10 1.37
CA GLU A 558 -29.98 10.67 1.14
C GLU A 558 -28.76 9.95 0.56
N ASN A 559 -27.94 10.61 -0.27
CA ASN A 559 -26.79 9.98 -0.90
C ASN A 559 -25.46 10.25 -0.19
N GLY A 560 -25.41 11.17 0.79
CA GLY A 560 -24.23 11.52 1.57
C GLY A 560 -24.42 11.25 3.06
N PRO A 561 -24.78 12.26 3.88
CA PRO A 561 -24.94 12.12 5.33
C PRO A 561 -25.87 10.98 5.78
N GLY A 562 -26.99 10.78 5.09
CA GLY A 562 -27.96 9.73 5.39
C GLY A 562 -27.37 8.34 5.28
N ARG A 563 -26.60 8.05 4.22
CA ARG A 563 -25.96 6.73 4.06
C ARG A 563 -24.81 6.49 5.04
N ALA A 564 -24.13 7.54 5.44
CA ALA A 564 -23.11 7.42 6.48
C ALA A 564 -23.76 7.15 7.85
N LEU A 565 -24.93 7.74 8.11
CA LEU A 565 -25.73 7.44 9.30
C LEU A 565 -26.23 5.99 9.25
N GLU A 566 -26.73 5.50 8.12
CA GLU A 566 -27.11 4.08 7.93
C GLU A 566 -25.97 3.14 8.36
N GLY A 567 -24.74 3.37 7.90
CA GLY A 567 -23.60 2.54 8.29
C GLY A 567 -23.21 2.64 9.78
N LEU A 568 -23.53 3.75 10.45
CA LEU A 568 -23.38 3.89 11.90
C LEU A 568 -24.47 3.15 12.67
N ILE A 569 -25.71 3.15 12.17
CA ILE A 569 -26.81 2.35 12.72
C ILE A 569 -26.44 0.87 12.66
N GLU A 570 -26.01 0.39 11.49
CA GLU A 570 -25.56 -0.99 11.28
C GLU A 570 -24.42 -1.38 12.25
N PHE A 571 -23.48 -0.46 12.49
CA PHE A 571 -22.40 -0.66 13.45
C PHE A 571 -22.94 -0.80 14.88
N VAL A 572 -23.80 0.12 15.34
CA VAL A 572 -24.36 0.11 16.68
C VAL A 572 -25.19 -1.15 16.92
N GLU A 573 -26.04 -1.52 15.96
CA GLU A 573 -26.81 -2.77 16.01
C GLU A 573 -25.90 -3.98 16.13
N SER A 574 -24.84 -4.04 15.32
CA SER A 574 -23.89 -5.15 15.37
C SER A 574 -23.14 -5.18 16.70
N ALA A 575 -22.68 -4.05 17.21
CA ALA A 575 -21.93 -3.99 18.47
C ALA A 575 -22.82 -4.33 19.68
N ALA A 576 -24.10 -4.00 19.62
CA ALA A 576 -25.08 -4.43 20.62
C ALA A 576 -25.34 -5.95 20.57
N GLN A 577 -25.51 -6.51 19.36
CA GLN A 577 -25.66 -7.96 19.17
C GLN A 577 -24.44 -8.75 19.67
N ASP A 578 -23.24 -8.19 19.46
CA ASP A 578 -21.98 -8.79 19.89
C ASP A 578 -21.70 -8.57 21.40
N GLY A 579 -22.60 -7.89 22.13
CA GLY A 579 -22.51 -7.66 23.57
C GLY A 579 -21.52 -6.56 23.99
N HIS A 580 -20.99 -5.80 23.03
CA HIS A 580 -20.08 -4.68 23.30
C HIS A 580 -20.80 -3.40 23.70
N LEU A 581 -22.04 -3.22 23.20
CA LEU A 581 -22.91 -2.10 23.57
C LEU A 581 -24.23 -2.58 24.17
N GLU A 582 -24.81 -1.79 25.05
CA GLU A 582 -26.18 -1.91 25.55
C GLU A 582 -26.97 -0.69 25.06
N VAL A 583 -27.94 -0.91 24.17
CA VAL A 583 -28.71 0.16 23.50
C VAL A 583 -30.20 -0.19 23.45
N ASP A 584 -31.06 0.79 23.77
CA ASP A 584 -32.52 0.65 23.65
C ASP A 584 -33.01 0.90 22.21
N ALA A 585 -32.33 1.81 21.49
CA ALA A 585 -32.64 2.20 20.11
C ALA A 585 -31.35 2.51 19.36
N ALA A 586 -30.97 1.64 18.42
CA ALA A 586 -29.70 1.73 17.73
C ALA A 586 -29.57 2.97 16.83
N ASP A 587 -30.68 3.42 16.24
CA ASP A 587 -30.75 4.64 15.43
C ASP A 587 -30.45 5.90 16.25
N LEU A 588 -30.96 5.98 17.48
CA LEU A 588 -30.70 7.09 18.39
C LEU A 588 -29.27 7.06 18.92
N ALA A 589 -28.77 5.88 19.32
CA ALA A 589 -27.38 5.74 19.77
C ALA A 589 -26.38 6.07 18.64
N ALA A 590 -26.68 5.72 17.38
CA ALA A 590 -25.90 6.13 16.22
C ALA A 590 -25.91 7.65 16.01
N GLN A 591 -27.06 8.30 16.17
CA GLN A 591 -27.18 9.76 16.12
C GLN A 591 -26.39 10.45 17.25
N ASP A 592 -26.38 9.87 18.44
CA ASP A 592 -25.58 10.36 19.57
C ASP A 592 -24.10 10.26 19.26
N LEU A 593 -23.62 9.08 18.81
CA LEU A 593 -22.23 8.91 18.40
C LEU A 593 -21.83 9.95 17.35
N TRP A 594 -22.63 10.06 16.29
CA TRP A 594 -22.42 11.05 15.22
C TRP A 594 -22.32 12.46 15.77
N SER A 595 -23.23 12.83 16.68
CA SER A 595 -23.34 14.19 17.20
C SER A 595 -22.24 14.54 18.18
N LEU A 596 -21.85 13.59 19.03
CA LEU A 596 -20.91 13.78 20.13
C LEU A 596 -19.47 13.98 19.64
N ILE A 597 -19.06 13.38 18.51
CA ILE A 597 -17.67 13.42 18.07
C ILE A 597 -17.25 14.77 17.47
N LEU A 598 -18.09 15.38 16.62
CA LEU A 598 -17.67 16.51 15.77
C LEU A 598 -18.73 17.59 15.52
N SER A 599 -19.99 17.48 15.97
CA SER A 599 -21.02 18.44 15.56
C SER A 599 -20.66 19.89 15.86
N GLY A 600 -20.10 20.19 17.03
CA GLY A 600 -19.67 21.55 17.38
C GLY A 600 -18.53 22.07 16.50
N THR A 601 -17.49 21.25 16.29
CA THR A 601 -16.33 21.61 15.45
C THR A 601 -16.73 21.79 14.00
N ARG A 602 -17.54 20.88 13.46
CA ARG A 602 -18.03 20.95 12.07
C ARG A 602 -18.93 22.16 11.86
N ASP A 603 -19.84 22.43 12.79
CA ASP A 603 -20.71 23.61 12.72
C ASP A 603 -19.89 24.91 12.76
N HIS A 604 -18.87 24.99 13.62
CA HIS A 604 -17.93 26.11 13.61
C HIS A 604 -17.26 26.26 12.23
N CYS A 605 -16.74 25.18 11.65
CA CYS A 605 -16.14 25.22 10.32
C CYS A 605 -17.14 25.63 9.23
N LEU A 606 -18.43 25.26 9.33
CA LEU A 606 -19.46 25.72 8.40
C LEU A 606 -19.67 27.24 8.45
N HIS A 607 -19.51 27.88 9.61
CA HIS A 607 -19.68 29.33 9.75
C HIS A 607 -18.39 30.13 9.49
N TYR A 608 -17.23 29.60 9.88
CA TYR A 608 -15.93 30.30 9.77
C TYR A 608 -15.06 29.66 8.68
N VAL A 609 -15.17 30.18 7.46
CA VAL A 609 -14.61 29.57 6.23
C VAL A 609 -13.10 29.38 6.26
N GLU A 610 -12.36 30.28 6.92
CA GLU A 610 -10.89 30.23 7.02
C GLU A 610 -10.39 29.40 8.21
N TYR A 611 -11.26 29.08 9.17
CA TYR A 611 -10.87 28.33 10.36
C TYR A 611 -10.55 26.88 10.03
N ARG A 612 -9.44 26.37 10.57
CA ARG A 612 -9.04 24.96 10.49
C ARG A 612 -8.71 24.49 11.90
N PRO A 613 -9.40 23.45 12.42
CA PRO A 613 -9.11 22.95 13.75
C PRO A 613 -7.75 22.26 13.78
N SER A 614 -6.99 22.48 14.85
CA SER A 614 -5.72 21.78 15.04
C SER A 614 -5.95 20.32 15.44
N GLU A 615 -4.94 19.48 15.27
CA GLU A 615 -4.99 18.07 15.68
C GLU A 615 -5.33 17.91 17.18
N ALA A 616 -4.80 18.80 18.03
CA ALA A 616 -5.12 18.84 19.45
C ALA A 616 -6.61 19.15 19.74
N GLU A 617 -7.24 20.03 18.96
CA GLU A 617 -8.65 20.37 19.11
C GLU A 617 -9.55 19.20 18.66
N LEU A 618 -9.19 18.55 17.55
CA LEU A 618 -9.88 17.36 17.07
C LEU A 618 -9.74 16.20 18.05
N THR A 619 -8.53 15.91 18.54
CA THR A 619 -8.26 14.91 19.59
C THR A 619 -9.15 15.15 20.81
N ARG A 620 -9.26 16.41 21.25
CA ARG A 620 -10.09 16.78 22.40
C ARG A 620 -11.58 16.57 22.11
N SER A 621 -12.08 17.03 20.96
CA SER A 621 -13.49 16.90 20.57
C SER A 621 -13.89 15.44 20.42
N ILE A 622 -13.15 14.68 19.61
CA ILE A 622 -13.38 13.27 19.33
C ILE A 622 -13.25 12.45 20.61
N GLY A 623 -12.16 12.64 21.37
CA GLY A 623 -11.92 11.91 22.61
C GLY A 623 -13.01 12.16 23.66
N HIS A 624 -13.50 13.39 23.77
CA HIS A 624 -14.63 13.70 24.65
C HIS A 624 -15.91 13.02 24.18
N GLY A 625 -16.25 13.13 22.89
CA GLY A 625 -17.44 12.55 22.30
C GLY A 625 -17.50 11.03 22.48
N LEU A 626 -16.40 10.34 22.12
CA LEU A 626 -16.28 8.90 22.29
C LEU A 626 -16.34 8.48 23.76
N ARG A 627 -15.71 9.23 24.67
CA ARG A 627 -15.81 8.95 26.11
C ARG A 627 -17.26 9.04 26.61
N VAL A 628 -18.02 10.05 26.17
CA VAL A 628 -19.45 10.19 26.55
C VAL A 628 -20.26 9.04 25.98
N PHE A 629 -20.05 8.70 24.71
CA PHE A 629 -20.72 7.59 24.05
C PHE A 629 -20.45 6.25 24.75
N LEU A 630 -19.17 5.92 25.00
CA LEU A 630 -18.78 4.69 25.69
C LEU A 630 -19.34 4.63 27.10
N LYS A 631 -19.37 5.75 27.83
CA LYS A 631 -19.97 5.80 29.17
C LYS A 631 -21.46 5.48 29.15
N ALA A 632 -22.16 5.91 28.09
CA ALA A 632 -23.60 5.74 27.97
C ALA A 632 -23.99 4.35 27.44
N TYR A 633 -23.21 3.80 26.50
CA TYR A 633 -23.62 2.65 25.71
C TYR A 633 -22.71 1.44 25.80
N ALA A 634 -21.47 1.53 26.30
CA ALA A 634 -20.61 0.35 26.38
C ALA A 634 -21.04 -0.57 27.53
N THR A 635 -21.01 -1.88 27.30
CA THR A 635 -21.29 -2.88 28.34
C THR A 635 -20.21 -2.90 29.43
N GLU A 636 -18.96 -2.59 29.06
CA GLU A 636 -17.81 -2.47 29.96
C GLU A 636 -17.20 -1.06 29.91
N PRO A 637 -17.91 -0.02 30.40
CA PRO A 637 -17.55 1.37 30.16
C PRO A 637 -16.22 1.76 30.79
N GLU A 638 -15.85 1.19 31.94
CA GLU A 638 -14.58 1.49 32.61
C GLU A 638 -13.37 0.98 31.81
N LEU A 639 -13.49 -0.22 31.22
CA LEU A 639 -12.44 -0.84 30.41
C LEU A 639 -12.24 -0.07 29.10
N GLU A 640 -13.33 0.23 28.40
CA GLU A 640 -13.26 0.93 27.11
C GLU A 640 -12.80 2.39 27.27
N ILE A 641 -13.22 3.08 28.34
CA ILE A 641 -12.73 4.44 28.63
C ILE A 641 -11.24 4.43 28.98
N ALA A 642 -10.75 3.39 29.69
CA ALA A 642 -9.33 3.24 29.96
C ALA A 642 -8.52 3.00 28.69
N ALA A 643 -9.01 2.13 27.79
CA ALA A 643 -8.40 1.89 26.48
C ALA A 643 -8.36 3.17 25.63
N LEU A 644 -9.46 3.93 25.58
CA LEU A 644 -9.51 5.22 24.88
C LEU A 644 -8.51 6.23 25.45
N SER A 645 -8.38 6.27 26.78
CA SER A 645 -7.43 7.18 27.44
C SER A 645 -5.98 6.81 27.15
N ALA A 646 -5.67 5.50 27.09
CA ALA A 646 -4.35 5.01 26.68
C ALA A 646 -4.03 5.36 25.23
N LEU A 647 -5.02 5.22 24.34
CA LEU A 647 -4.90 5.55 22.92
C LEU A 647 -4.62 7.05 22.72
N ILE A 648 -5.39 7.92 23.39
CA ILE A 648 -5.16 9.37 23.38
C ILE A 648 -3.75 9.72 23.92
N SER A 649 -3.34 9.09 25.03
CA SER A 649 -2.05 9.35 25.66
C SER A 649 -0.86 8.85 24.84
N ALA A 650 -1.05 7.87 23.97
CA ALA A 650 0.00 7.37 23.08
C ALA A 650 0.21 8.26 21.83
N LYS A 651 -0.69 9.23 21.61
CA LYS A 651 -0.71 10.14 20.45
C LYS A 651 -0.32 11.59 20.81
N ILE A 652 -0.31 11.94 22.10
CA ILE A 652 0.26 13.16 22.67
C ILE A 652 1.69 12.86 23.11
#